data_AF-A0AAW4U6H7-F1
#
_entry.id   AF-A0AAW4U6H7-F1
#
_cell.length_a   1.000
_cell.length_b   1.000
_cell.length_c   1.000
_cell.angle_alpha   90.00
_cell.angle_beta   90.00
_cell.angle_gamma   90.00
#
_symmetry.space_group_name_H-M   'P 1'
#
loop_
_entity.id
_entity.type
_entity.pdbx_description
1 polymer ?
#
loop_
_entity_poly.entity_id
_entity_poly.type
_entity_poly.pdbx_seq_one_letter_code
_entity_poly.pdbx_strand_id
1 'polypeptide(L)'
;MKLPELKEKLKSKYIVRVVAGVLTIALVGTGIGATAVFAEKNSTAVTAEADSTTGSSKDADDIADKLMDSVSLKDNDADKDESVYLISDANGNVNKTIVVDHLKNKDKKDTLEDASNLSDIENVKGKEKFTQSGDKLTWQAGGKDIYYQGTATEEPPVTQKVTYYLDGKEISPEDLAGKSGKVKIRFDYTNTTSYTETVNGEKQTVSVPFAAVTGLVLGDGFENIEVTNGKAEVSDSSSVVLGYALPGLKDSLGIKDGDLDGDVNIPEYMEMTADVKNFSMPAAMTFVVNASDYVSTDGIDTSDLDDMINDLKDASTQLQDGSKTLAEGTDTLADGLSTLQSKLGTFASGVGTLQSGLKTYTDGVSTLSGGLNTLGNSTGALVSGADKLNSGAGQFASGSATLKDGLKSYTDGASQLSAGINELGSKSGTLVSGVSKLSKGTSALNAGVQELDKTLQAGPTDEQKNTIKSTAVQTVKDSFAGETGNTVKTTIYNGLRYGTDKKGNVVDGELYTSLYNGTASQNFEKNLDSTYNVVVNSILSSAANEKAGEFDSDTLALKIKQMYKKTSDVYANAINVATQNGTIDTQTQEILKNDDCKKAFVDYNAIQNMSASQLAEFLYSKEASDTLLNMTQKQLEKVLSSDDNKKQINAGVESALNTLAEKLSGACEQVSETVAATAAVSGASETMNSIHETITTKGLVSGAAELNEGVNGEKGLVASMPTLTSGIKQLVDGSNTLVANNDTLNAGATALNAGASQLSAGTQSLMNSVPTLTSGIKQLVDGSNTLVANNAKLKSGASQLADGTNQIVSGVDQLTTGSKTLSEGAHTLADGMVQFNEEGINKILDAYNGDLKPFTNKLQAVIDAGEEYQTYSAIADGQTGSVKFIYKLASIDAKADSDK
;
A
#
# COMPACT_ATOMS: atom_id res chain seq x y z
N MET A 1 -49.83 -77.55 -20.03
CA MET A 1 -50.18 -78.66 -19.12
C MET A 1 -49.98 -78.15 -17.71
N LYS A 2 -50.99 -78.17 -16.83
CA LYS A 2 -50.82 -77.66 -15.45
C LYS A 2 -49.95 -78.65 -14.66
N LEU A 3 -49.11 -78.17 -13.75
CA LEU A 3 -48.21 -78.97 -12.91
C LEU A 3 -48.85 -80.24 -12.27
N PRO A 4 -50.13 -80.21 -11.82
CA PRO A 4 -50.80 -81.41 -11.32
C PRO A 4 -51.07 -82.46 -12.40
N GLU A 5 -51.41 -82.05 -13.64
CA GLU A 5 -51.70 -82.95 -14.76
C GLU A 5 -50.43 -83.64 -15.26
N LEU A 6 -49.29 -82.94 -15.25
CA LEU A 6 -47.99 -83.52 -15.61
C LEU A 6 -47.53 -84.52 -14.54
N LYS A 7 -47.70 -84.17 -13.25
CA LYS A 7 -47.45 -85.09 -12.13
C LYS A 7 -48.31 -86.35 -12.19
N GLU A 8 -49.54 -86.25 -12.68
CA GLU A 8 -50.42 -87.40 -12.79
C GLU A 8 -50.08 -88.31 -13.98
N LYS A 9 -49.76 -87.72 -15.13
CA LYS A 9 -49.40 -88.49 -16.33
C LYS A 9 -48.02 -89.17 -16.26
N LEU A 10 -47.08 -88.63 -15.47
CA LEU A 10 -45.74 -89.20 -15.30
C LEU A 10 -45.63 -90.17 -14.11
N LYS A 11 -46.74 -90.53 -13.45
CA LYS A 11 -46.71 -91.60 -12.44
C LYS A 11 -46.24 -92.90 -13.09
N SER A 12 -45.46 -93.69 -12.34
CA SER A 12 -44.97 -95.05 -12.65
C SER A 12 -45.86 -95.86 -13.59
N LYS A 13 -47.17 -95.83 -13.31
CA LYS A 13 -48.23 -96.53 -14.02
C LYS A 13 -48.28 -96.28 -15.53
N TYR A 14 -48.05 -95.05 -16.00
CA TYR A 14 -48.23 -94.75 -17.43
C TYR A 14 -47.11 -95.33 -18.30
N ILE A 15 -45.87 -95.33 -17.81
CA ILE A 15 -44.72 -95.85 -18.55
C ILE A 15 -44.72 -97.38 -18.54
N VAL A 16 -44.96 -97.99 -17.37
CA VAL A 16 -45.16 -99.44 -17.23
C VAL A 16 -46.30 -99.92 -18.14
N ARG A 17 -47.39 -99.14 -18.26
CA ARG A 17 -48.51 -99.42 -19.17
C ARG A 17 -48.12 -99.44 -20.65
N VAL A 18 -47.28 -98.51 -21.12
CA VAL A 18 -46.87 -98.47 -22.54
C VAL A 18 -46.08 -99.72 -22.89
N VAL A 19 -45.11 -100.10 -22.06
CA VAL A 19 -44.26 -101.26 -22.32
C VAL A 19 -45.04 -102.58 -22.16
N ALA A 20 -45.86 -102.71 -21.11
CA ALA A 20 -46.74 -103.88 -20.91
C ALA A 20 -47.76 -104.05 -22.04
N GLY A 21 -48.32 -102.95 -22.56
CA GLY A 21 -49.23 -102.96 -23.70
C GLY A 21 -48.55 -103.47 -24.98
N VAL A 22 -47.33 -102.99 -25.26
CA VAL A 22 -46.52 -103.45 -26.42
C VAL A 22 -46.25 -104.96 -26.33
N LEU A 23 -45.94 -105.49 -25.14
CA LEU A 23 -45.70 -106.93 -24.93
C LEU A 23 -46.92 -107.79 -25.24
N THR A 24 -48.09 -107.44 -24.69
CA THR A 24 -49.33 -108.18 -24.96
C THR A 24 -49.75 -108.15 -26.44
N ILE A 25 -49.48 -107.04 -27.14
CA ILE A 25 -49.81 -106.89 -28.57
C ILE A 25 -48.83 -107.67 -29.45
N ALA A 26 -47.54 -107.71 -29.12
CA ALA A 26 -46.52 -108.40 -29.91
C ALA A 26 -46.74 -109.93 -29.93
N LEU A 27 -47.10 -110.51 -28.78
CA LEU A 27 -47.44 -111.94 -28.62
C LEU A 27 -48.66 -112.36 -29.46
N VAL A 28 -49.69 -111.52 -29.51
CA VAL A 28 -50.92 -111.81 -30.26
C VAL A 28 -50.78 -111.50 -31.76
N GLY A 29 -49.93 -110.54 -32.13
CA GLY A 29 -49.83 -110.00 -33.48
C GLY A 29 -48.82 -110.65 -34.43
N THR A 30 -47.84 -111.42 -33.94
CA THR A 30 -46.70 -111.86 -34.78
C THR A 30 -46.53 -113.38 -34.95
N GLY A 31 -47.18 -114.23 -34.14
CA GLY A 31 -47.04 -115.70 -34.22
C GLY A 31 -48.31 -116.48 -34.50
N ILE A 32 -49.48 -115.90 -34.23
CA ILE A 32 -50.75 -116.60 -34.40
C ILE A 32 -51.37 -116.18 -35.74
N GLY A 33 -51.69 -117.12 -36.63
CA GLY A 33 -52.38 -116.90 -37.91
C GLY A 33 -53.81 -116.32 -37.81
N ALA A 34 -54.11 -115.59 -36.74
CA ALA A 34 -55.38 -114.93 -36.42
C ALA A 34 -55.32 -113.41 -36.68
N THR A 35 -54.49 -112.95 -37.63
CA THR A 35 -54.34 -111.52 -37.98
C THR A 35 -55.63 -110.88 -38.51
N ALA A 36 -56.66 -111.66 -38.84
CA ALA A 36 -57.98 -111.15 -39.24
C ALA A 36 -59.03 -111.09 -38.10
N VAL A 37 -58.72 -111.55 -36.88
CA VAL A 37 -59.77 -111.82 -35.87
C VAL A 37 -59.77 -110.81 -34.70
N PHE A 38 -58.73 -109.98 -34.53
CA PHE A 38 -58.59 -109.10 -33.35
C PHE A 38 -58.25 -107.63 -33.65
N ALA A 39 -58.57 -107.14 -34.86
CA ALA A 39 -58.38 -105.73 -35.21
C ALA A 39 -59.42 -104.76 -34.61
N GLU A 40 -60.28 -105.20 -33.68
CA GLU A 40 -61.33 -104.34 -33.11
C GLU A 40 -61.23 -104.23 -31.59
N LYS A 41 -60.97 -102.99 -31.14
CA LYS A 41 -60.97 -102.56 -29.74
C LYS A 41 -62.35 -102.78 -29.10
N ASN A 42 -62.46 -103.70 -28.15
CA ASN A 42 -63.13 -103.46 -26.87
C ASN A 42 -63.02 -104.69 -25.95
N SER A 43 -62.42 -104.48 -24.77
CA SER A 43 -62.48 -105.39 -23.62
C SER A 43 -63.86 -105.28 -22.97
N THR A 44 -64.80 -106.06 -23.48
CA THR A 44 -66.06 -106.49 -22.83
C THR A 44 -66.61 -107.61 -23.69
N ALA A 45 -67.06 -108.70 -23.05
CA ALA A 45 -67.65 -109.90 -23.66
C ALA A 45 -68.21 -109.66 -25.07
N VAL A 46 -67.53 -110.20 -26.07
CA VAL A 46 -67.97 -110.12 -27.46
C VAL A 46 -68.96 -111.27 -27.69
N THR A 47 -70.25 -110.95 -27.66
CA THR A 47 -71.28 -111.84 -28.22
C THR A 47 -71.11 -111.88 -29.74
N ALA A 48 -70.69 -113.02 -30.28
CA ALA A 48 -70.56 -113.20 -31.73
C ALA A 48 -71.94 -113.41 -32.37
N GLU A 49 -72.34 -112.55 -33.30
CA GLU A 49 -73.35 -112.85 -34.31
C GLU A 49 -72.67 -113.52 -35.52
N ALA A 50 -73.28 -114.57 -36.07
CA ALA A 50 -72.71 -115.42 -37.11
C ALA A 50 -72.44 -114.67 -38.44
N ASP A 51 -71.21 -114.76 -38.97
CA ASP A 51 -70.86 -114.37 -40.34
C ASP A 51 -70.49 -115.64 -41.15
N SER A 52 -71.24 -115.90 -42.22
CA SER A 52 -71.41 -117.22 -42.84
C SER A 52 -70.66 -117.37 -44.17
N THR A 53 -69.35 -117.08 -44.24
CA THR A 53 -68.64 -117.05 -45.55
C THR A 53 -67.33 -117.83 -45.68
N THR A 54 -67.10 -118.87 -44.87
CA THR A 54 -66.00 -119.82 -45.09
C THR A 54 -66.46 -121.26 -44.86
N GLY A 55 -66.27 -122.12 -45.85
CA GLY A 55 -66.62 -123.54 -45.77
C GLY A 55 -65.73 -124.25 -44.74
N SER A 56 -66.22 -124.37 -43.51
CA SER A 56 -65.53 -125.09 -42.44
C SER A 56 -65.93 -126.57 -42.47
N SER A 57 -64.92 -127.43 -42.40
CA SER A 57 -65.04 -128.88 -42.26
C SER A 57 -65.64 -129.22 -40.89
N LYS A 58 -66.38 -130.33 -40.80
CA LYS A 58 -67.03 -130.82 -39.58
C LYS A 58 -66.15 -131.74 -38.73
N ASP A 59 -64.92 -132.02 -39.19
CA ASP A 59 -64.01 -132.92 -38.49
C ASP A 59 -63.21 -132.19 -37.41
N ALA A 60 -63.25 -132.73 -36.18
CA ALA A 60 -62.46 -132.25 -35.06
C ALA A 60 -60.95 -132.27 -35.35
N ASP A 61 -60.51 -133.21 -36.20
CA ASP A 61 -59.11 -133.33 -36.64
C ASP A 61 -58.69 -132.16 -37.57
N ASP A 62 -59.56 -131.70 -38.48
CA ASP A 62 -59.28 -130.56 -39.38
C ASP A 62 -59.20 -129.23 -38.60
N ILE A 63 -59.99 -129.09 -37.53
CA ILE A 63 -59.94 -127.91 -36.66
C ILE A 63 -58.67 -127.94 -35.82
N ALA A 64 -58.26 -129.11 -35.31
CA ALA A 64 -57.01 -129.29 -34.60
C ALA A 64 -55.79 -128.94 -35.49
N ASP A 65 -55.80 -129.34 -36.77
CA ASP A 65 -54.74 -129.01 -37.72
C ASP A 65 -54.70 -127.51 -38.06
N LYS A 66 -55.86 -126.84 -38.20
CA LYS A 66 -55.89 -125.37 -38.36
C LYS A 66 -55.46 -124.62 -37.10
N LEU A 67 -55.76 -125.15 -35.92
CA LEU A 67 -55.24 -124.63 -34.65
C LEU A 67 -53.73 -124.83 -34.54
N MET A 68 -53.20 -125.96 -35.01
CA MET A 68 -51.75 -126.21 -35.11
C MET A 68 -51.07 -125.22 -36.07
N ASP A 69 -51.62 -125.03 -37.27
CA ASP A 69 -51.08 -124.11 -38.28
C ASP A 69 -51.16 -122.64 -37.83
N SER A 70 -52.19 -122.30 -37.05
CA SER A 70 -52.33 -120.96 -36.50
C SER A 70 -51.44 -120.73 -35.29
N VAL A 71 -50.91 -121.74 -34.60
CA VAL A 71 -49.81 -121.61 -33.63
C VAL A 71 -48.50 -121.94 -34.37
N SER A 72 -48.17 -121.13 -35.40
CA SER A 72 -46.93 -121.28 -36.13
C SER A 72 -45.79 -120.66 -35.35
N LEU A 73 -44.83 -121.48 -34.95
CA LEU A 73 -43.51 -120.96 -34.57
C LEU A 73 -42.91 -120.27 -35.82
N LYS A 74 -42.10 -119.21 -35.64
CA LYS A 74 -41.25 -118.66 -36.72
C LYS A 74 -40.52 -119.82 -37.40
N ASP A 75 -40.21 -119.71 -38.71
CA ASP A 75 -39.44 -120.71 -39.47
C ASP A 75 -38.31 -121.24 -38.58
N ASN A 76 -38.55 -122.42 -38.01
CA ASN A 76 -37.83 -122.81 -36.83
C ASN A 76 -36.55 -123.46 -37.31
N ASP A 77 -35.46 -122.71 -37.26
CA ASP A 77 -34.12 -123.20 -37.57
C ASP A 77 -33.51 -123.96 -36.38
N ALA A 78 -34.32 -124.42 -35.40
CA ALA A 78 -33.83 -125.34 -34.38
C ALA A 78 -33.38 -126.66 -34.99
N ASP A 79 -32.35 -127.25 -34.39
CA ASP A 79 -31.81 -128.55 -34.79
C ASP A 79 -32.70 -129.72 -34.34
N LYS A 80 -33.41 -129.54 -33.20
CA LYS A 80 -34.39 -130.48 -32.65
C LYS A 80 -35.74 -129.78 -32.46
N ASP A 81 -36.77 -130.29 -33.13
CA ASP A 81 -38.16 -129.88 -32.94
C ASP A 81 -38.91 -130.93 -32.13
N GLU A 82 -39.42 -130.51 -30.98
CA GLU A 82 -40.05 -131.40 -30.02
C GLU A 82 -41.53 -131.06 -29.85
N SER A 83 -42.38 -132.07 -30.02
CA SER A 83 -43.82 -131.98 -29.79
C SER A 83 -44.23 -132.92 -28.67
N VAL A 84 -44.56 -132.34 -27.52
CA VAL A 84 -44.96 -133.08 -26.32
C VAL A 84 -46.48 -133.16 -26.28
N TYR A 85 -47.04 -134.32 -26.56
CA TYR A 85 -48.47 -134.59 -26.45
C TYR A 85 -48.84 -135.07 -25.05
N LEU A 86 -49.64 -134.27 -24.35
CA LEU A 86 -50.16 -134.61 -23.02
C LEU A 86 -51.61 -135.03 -23.14
N ILE A 87 -51.85 -136.34 -23.08
CA ILE A 87 -53.20 -136.90 -23.13
C ILE A 87 -53.76 -136.90 -21.71
N SER A 88 -54.84 -136.15 -21.51
CA SER A 88 -55.43 -135.89 -20.20
C SER A 88 -56.89 -136.33 -20.13
N ASP A 89 -57.37 -136.57 -18.92
CA ASP A 89 -58.80 -136.69 -18.66
C ASP A 89 -59.52 -135.35 -18.89
N ALA A 90 -60.85 -135.34 -18.81
CA ALA A 90 -61.63 -134.12 -19.05
C ALA A 90 -61.37 -133.00 -18.03
N ASN A 91 -60.74 -133.28 -16.88
CA ASN A 91 -60.36 -132.28 -15.88
C ASN A 91 -58.93 -131.73 -16.08
N GLY A 92 -58.19 -132.25 -17.05
CA GLY A 92 -56.83 -131.82 -17.35
C GLY A 92 -55.75 -132.64 -16.63
N ASN A 93 -56.10 -133.71 -15.92
CA ASN A 93 -55.10 -134.59 -15.32
C ASN A 93 -54.44 -135.45 -16.41
N VAL A 94 -53.13 -135.31 -16.58
CA VAL A 94 -52.38 -136.01 -17.62
C VAL A 94 -52.24 -137.49 -17.27
N ASN A 95 -52.75 -138.36 -18.14
CA ASN A 95 -52.65 -139.81 -18.00
C ASN A 95 -51.46 -140.39 -18.77
N LYS A 96 -51.08 -139.75 -19.89
CA LYS A 96 -50.00 -140.22 -20.76
C LYS A 96 -49.32 -139.04 -21.45
N THR A 97 -48.01 -139.00 -21.36
CA THR A 97 -47.17 -138.04 -22.10
C THR A 97 -46.43 -138.77 -23.20
N ILE A 98 -46.62 -138.33 -24.44
CA ILE A 98 -45.92 -138.84 -25.62
C ILE A 98 -45.11 -137.69 -26.17
N VAL A 99 -43.81 -137.86 -26.25
CA VAL A 99 -42.92 -136.87 -26.86
C VAL A 99 -42.58 -137.35 -28.26
N VAL A 100 -42.76 -136.50 -29.25
CA VAL A 100 -42.35 -136.74 -30.63
C VAL A 100 -41.24 -135.77 -30.97
N ASP A 101 -40.06 -136.32 -31.21
CA ASP A 101 -38.87 -135.57 -31.58
C ASP A 101 -38.62 -135.69 -33.07
N HIS A 102 -38.43 -134.53 -33.71
CA HIS A 102 -37.94 -134.39 -35.07
C HIS A 102 -36.54 -133.80 -35.02
N LEU A 103 -35.55 -134.65 -35.26
CA LEU A 103 -34.16 -134.23 -35.41
C LEU A 103 -33.89 -133.88 -36.87
N LYS A 104 -33.55 -132.62 -37.14
CA LYS A 104 -33.25 -132.13 -38.47
C LYS A 104 -31.80 -132.43 -38.82
N ASN A 105 -31.59 -133.27 -39.83
CA ASN A 105 -30.26 -133.61 -40.30
C ASN A 105 -29.81 -132.65 -41.41
N LYS A 106 -29.66 -131.36 -41.04
CA LYS A 106 -29.33 -130.27 -41.98
C LYS A 106 -28.06 -130.56 -42.80
N ASP A 107 -27.09 -131.25 -42.18
CA ASP A 107 -25.81 -131.64 -42.78
C ASP A 107 -25.84 -132.97 -43.55
N LYS A 108 -26.98 -133.70 -43.56
CA LYS A 108 -27.13 -135.04 -44.17
C LYS A 108 -26.10 -136.07 -43.70
N LYS A 109 -25.79 -136.07 -42.40
CA LYS A 109 -24.84 -137.01 -41.78
C LYS A 109 -25.38 -138.45 -41.81
N ASP A 110 -24.48 -139.41 -41.98
CA ASP A 110 -24.81 -140.84 -41.91
C ASP A 110 -25.26 -141.28 -40.51
N THR A 111 -24.74 -140.62 -39.46
CA THR A 111 -25.13 -140.80 -38.06
C THR A 111 -25.54 -139.47 -37.44
N LEU A 112 -26.60 -139.49 -36.63
CA LEU A 112 -27.09 -138.32 -35.90
C LEU A 112 -27.08 -138.63 -34.39
N GLU A 113 -26.59 -137.68 -33.60
CA GLU A 113 -26.58 -137.77 -32.14
C GLU A 113 -27.68 -136.89 -31.55
N ASP A 114 -28.28 -137.37 -30.47
CA ASP A 114 -29.29 -136.64 -29.70
C ASP A 114 -29.19 -137.05 -28.22
N ALA A 115 -29.82 -136.27 -27.35
CA ALA A 115 -30.06 -136.62 -25.96
C ALA A 115 -31.57 -136.78 -25.72
N SER A 116 -31.97 -137.82 -24.99
CA SER A 116 -33.34 -138.14 -24.67
C SER A 116 -33.44 -138.88 -23.34
N ASN A 117 -34.20 -138.32 -22.40
CA ASN A 117 -34.61 -138.98 -21.15
C ASN A 117 -35.87 -139.85 -21.31
N LEU A 118 -36.35 -140.05 -22.54
CA LEU A 118 -37.61 -140.76 -22.83
C LEU A 118 -37.50 -142.28 -22.66
N SER A 119 -38.62 -142.89 -22.31
CA SER A 119 -38.82 -144.34 -22.25
C SER A 119 -39.63 -144.84 -23.44
N ASP A 120 -39.53 -146.14 -23.77
CA ASP A 120 -40.27 -146.77 -24.89
C ASP A 120 -40.05 -146.08 -26.25
N ILE A 121 -38.79 -145.76 -26.56
CA ILE A 121 -38.43 -145.03 -27.77
C ILE A 121 -38.65 -145.87 -29.04
N GLU A 122 -39.43 -145.32 -29.97
CA GLU A 122 -39.76 -145.93 -31.24
C GLU A 122 -39.52 -144.96 -32.41
N ASN A 123 -38.99 -145.46 -33.52
CA ASN A 123 -38.94 -144.70 -34.77
C ASN A 123 -40.33 -144.64 -35.39
N VAL A 124 -40.87 -143.44 -35.56
CA VAL A 124 -42.24 -143.24 -36.09
C VAL A 124 -42.27 -142.98 -37.59
N LYS A 125 -41.13 -142.66 -38.21
CA LYS A 125 -41.05 -142.37 -39.64
C LYS A 125 -39.75 -142.90 -40.24
N GLY A 126 -39.78 -144.17 -40.65
CA GLY A 126 -38.68 -144.79 -41.39
C GLY A 126 -38.33 -146.19 -40.90
N LYS A 127 -37.08 -146.62 -41.15
CA LYS A 127 -36.52 -147.93 -40.72
C LYS A 127 -35.14 -147.81 -40.06
N GLU A 128 -34.70 -146.58 -39.83
CA GLU A 128 -33.44 -146.20 -39.20
C GLU A 128 -33.41 -146.76 -37.77
N LYS A 129 -32.27 -147.34 -37.38
CA LYS A 129 -32.06 -147.96 -36.06
C LYS A 129 -31.26 -147.02 -35.17
N PHE A 130 -31.46 -147.14 -33.85
CA PHE A 130 -30.70 -146.39 -32.86
C PHE A 130 -30.01 -147.31 -31.86
N THR A 131 -28.99 -146.75 -31.20
CA THR A 131 -28.40 -147.28 -29.96
C THR A 131 -28.51 -146.23 -28.88
N GLN A 132 -28.82 -146.65 -27.65
CA GLN A 132 -28.98 -145.77 -26.50
C GLN A 132 -27.99 -146.14 -25.39
N SER A 133 -27.35 -145.13 -24.79
CA SER A 133 -26.43 -145.28 -23.65
C SER A 133 -26.65 -144.15 -22.65
N GLY A 134 -27.38 -144.42 -21.57
CA GLY A 134 -27.93 -143.36 -20.73
C GLY A 134 -28.90 -142.50 -21.54
N ASP A 135 -28.81 -141.19 -21.39
CA ASP A 135 -29.66 -140.25 -22.14
C ASP A 135 -29.16 -140.04 -23.57
N LYS A 136 -27.97 -140.52 -23.94
CA LYS A 136 -27.44 -140.33 -25.30
C LYS A 136 -28.05 -141.33 -26.28
N LEU A 137 -28.62 -140.80 -27.38
CA LEU A 137 -29.09 -141.55 -28.54
C LEU A 137 -28.13 -141.39 -29.72
N THR A 138 -27.93 -142.46 -30.48
CA THR A 138 -27.19 -142.42 -31.74
C THR A 138 -27.98 -143.14 -32.82
N TRP A 139 -28.46 -142.36 -33.77
CA TRP A 139 -29.28 -142.80 -34.89
C TRP A 139 -28.43 -143.09 -36.13
N GLN A 140 -28.68 -144.22 -36.78
CA GLN A 140 -28.12 -144.55 -38.09
C GLN A 140 -28.98 -143.89 -39.19
N ALA A 141 -28.83 -142.58 -39.33
CA ALA A 141 -29.73 -141.71 -40.09
C ALA A 141 -29.60 -141.82 -41.62
N GLY A 142 -28.42 -142.17 -42.14
CA GLY A 142 -28.18 -142.31 -43.59
C GLY A 142 -28.52 -141.04 -44.38
N GLY A 143 -28.26 -139.87 -43.80
CA GLY A 143 -28.52 -138.56 -44.40
C GLY A 143 -29.96 -138.06 -44.34
N LYS A 144 -30.86 -138.74 -43.61
CA LYS A 144 -32.24 -138.32 -43.41
C LYS A 144 -32.46 -137.68 -42.04
N ASP A 145 -33.55 -136.96 -41.91
CA ASP A 145 -34.12 -136.56 -40.62
C ASP A 145 -34.59 -137.79 -39.85
N ILE A 146 -34.56 -137.68 -38.54
CA ILE A 146 -35.07 -138.71 -37.64
C ILE A 146 -36.34 -138.21 -36.99
N TYR A 147 -37.37 -139.04 -37.01
CA TYR A 147 -38.58 -138.83 -36.24
C TYR A 147 -38.74 -140.02 -35.31
N TYR A 148 -38.71 -139.76 -34.02
CA TYR A 148 -38.94 -140.79 -33.03
C TYR A 148 -39.93 -140.30 -31.99
N GLN A 149 -40.60 -141.24 -31.35
CA GLN A 149 -41.47 -140.95 -30.22
C GLN A 149 -40.99 -141.72 -29.00
N GLY A 150 -41.28 -141.19 -27.82
CA GLY A 150 -41.12 -141.88 -26.55
C GLY A 150 -42.17 -141.41 -25.55
N THR A 151 -42.11 -141.96 -24.35
CA THR A 151 -42.96 -141.58 -23.22
C THR A 151 -42.12 -140.91 -22.13
N ALA A 152 -42.71 -139.91 -21.47
CA ALA A 152 -42.07 -139.17 -20.39
C ALA A 152 -42.91 -139.27 -19.11
N THR A 153 -42.23 -139.20 -17.95
CA THR A 153 -42.88 -139.15 -16.62
C THR A 153 -42.62 -137.84 -15.87
N GLU A 154 -41.82 -136.94 -16.44
CA GLU A 154 -41.57 -135.61 -15.90
C GLU A 154 -42.85 -134.76 -15.91
N GLU A 155 -42.90 -133.74 -15.05
CA GLU A 155 -44.00 -132.79 -15.04
C GLU A 155 -43.84 -131.78 -16.19
N PRO A 156 -44.92 -131.42 -16.89
CA PRO A 156 -44.85 -130.41 -17.94
C PRO A 156 -44.56 -129.02 -17.36
N PRO A 157 -43.95 -128.12 -18.15
CA PRO A 157 -43.53 -126.81 -17.68
C PRO A 157 -44.69 -125.84 -17.39
N VAL A 158 -45.86 -126.14 -17.93
CA VAL A 158 -47.12 -125.47 -17.59
C VAL A 158 -48.16 -126.56 -17.40
N THR A 159 -48.69 -126.72 -16.19
CA THR A 159 -49.80 -127.64 -15.92
C THR A 159 -51.13 -126.97 -16.25
N GLN A 160 -52.14 -127.75 -16.62
CA GLN A 160 -53.50 -127.26 -16.87
C GLN A 160 -54.51 -127.91 -15.93
N LYS A 161 -55.49 -127.14 -15.47
CA LYS A 161 -56.65 -127.63 -14.70
C LYS A 161 -57.93 -127.10 -15.31
N VAL A 162 -58.84 -128.01 -15.64
CA VAL A 162 -60.14 -127.68 -16.24
C VAL A 162 -61.27 -127.91 -15.24
N THR A 163 -62.03 -126.85 -14.97
CA THR A 163 -63.19 -126.89 -14.07
C THR A 163 -64.47 -126.49 -14.81
N TYR A 164 -65.54 -127.22 -14.54
CA TYR A 164 -66.82 -127.07 -15.21
C TYR A 164 -67.90 -126.69 -14.22
N TYR A 165 -68.81 -125.82 -14.64
CA TYR A 165 -69.95 -125.40 -13.84
C TYR A 165 -71.22 -125.44 -14.69
N LEU A 166 -72.32 -125.89 -14.12
CA LEU A 166 -73.67 -125.80 -14.69
C LEU A 166 -74.54 -124.99 -13.74
N ASP A 167 -75.18 -123.94 -14.26
CA ASP A 167 -76.01 -122.99 -13.51
C ASP A 167 -75.31 -122.45 -12.24
N GLY A 168 -74.01 -122.19 -12.37
CA GLY A 168 -73.16 -121.66 -11.30
C GLY A 168 -72.68 -122.67 -10.25
N LYS A 169 -73.00 -123.97 -10.39
CA LYS A 169 -72.49 -125.03 -9.50
C LYS A 169 -71.45 -125.87 -10.23
N GLU A 170 -70.34 -126.14 -9.55
CA GLU A 170 -69.30 -127.02 -10.08
C GLU A 170 -69.88 -128.42 -10.34
N ILE A 171 -69.54 -129.01 -11.47
CA ILE A 171 -70.07 -130.28 -11.96
C ILE A 171 -68.94 -131.11 -12.56
N SER A 172 -69.03 -132.44 -12.41
CA SER A 172 -68.07 -133.35 -13.04
C SER A 172 -68.29 -133.39 -14.55
N PRO A 173 -67.25 -133.62 -15.37
CA PRO A 173 -67.40 -133.79 -16.81
C PRO A 173 -68.41 -134.87 -17.20
N GLU A 174 -68.42 -135.99 -16.47
CA GLU A 174 -69.32 -137.12 -16.71
C GLU A 174 -70.79 -136.75 -16.48
N ASP A 175 -71.07 -135.92 -15.46
CA ASP A 175 -72.42 -135.48 -15.11
C ASP A 175 -72.92 -134.32 -15.99
N LEU A 176 -71.99 -133.59 -16.62
CA LEU A 176 -72.28 -132.47 -17.51
C LEU A 176 -72.73 -132.94 -18.90
N ALA A 177 -72.23 -134.09 -19.37
CA ALA A 177 -72.56 -134.63 -20.69
C ALA A 177 -74.07 -134.70 -20.93
N GLY A 178 -74.53 -134.08 -22.03
CA GLY A 178 -75.94 -134.01 -22.44
C GLY A 178 -76.84 -133.12 -21.57
N LYS A 179 -76.31 -132.41 -20.56
CA LYS A 179 -77.09 -131.47 -19.76
C LYS A 179 -77.35 -130.17 -20.53
N SER A 180 -78.39 -129.47 -20.11
CA SER A 180 -78.74 -128.14 -20.63
C SER A 180 -78.78 -127.14 -19.48
N GLY A 181 -78.35 -125.90 -19.73
CA GLY A 181 -78.26 -124.83 -18.74
C GLY A 181 -77.11 -123.89 -19.05
N LYS A 182 -76.81 -122.98 -18.13
CA LYS A 182 -75.69 -122.03 -18.30
C LYS A 182 -74.39 -122.71 -17.87
N VAL A 183 -73.53 -122.99 -18.84
CA VAL A 183 -72.24 -123.65 -18.62
C VAL A 183 -71.12 -122.63 -18.48
N LYS A 184 -70.18 -122.92 -17.59
CA LYS A 184 -68.89 -122.25 -17.51
C LYS A 184 -67.76 -123.27 -17.53
N ILE A 185 -66.77 -123.05 -18.38
CA ILE A 185 -65.56 -123.87 -18.47
C ILE A 185 -64.37 -122.97 -18.21
N ARG A 186 -63.55 -123.32 -17.23
CA ARG A 186 -62.37 -122.54 -16.85
C ARG A 186 -61.12 -123.38 -16.95
N PHE A 187 -60.12 -122.87 -17.64
CA PHE A 187 -58.78 -123.44 -17.71
C PHE A 187 -57.83 -122.55 -16.93
N ASP A 188 -57.33 -123.07 -15.82
CA ASP A 188 -56.26 -122.46 -15.06
C ASP A 188 -54.92 -123.10 -15.46
N TYR A 189 -53.92 -122.27 -15.73
CA TYR A 189 -52.57 -122.72 -16.06
C TYR A 189 -51.63 -122.38 -14.92
N THR A 190 -50.72 -123.29 -14.60
CA THR A 190 -49.68 -123.03 -13.59
C THR A 190 -48.32 -123.31 -14.21
N ASN A 191 -47.51 -122.25 -14.30
CA ASN A 191 -46.13 -122.35 -14.75
C ASN A 191 -45.24 -122.88 -13.63
N THR A 192 -44.50 -123.94 -13.91
CA THR A 192 -43.63 -124.65 -12.96
C THR A 192 -42.15 -124.44 -13.26
N THR A 193 -41.81 -123.66 -14.28
CA THR A 193 -40.43 -123.51 -14.78
C THR A 193 -39.93 -122.08 -14.60
N SER A 194 -38.75 -121.94 -14.00
CA SER A 194 -38.14 -120.64 -13.71
C SER A 194 -36.62 -120.70 -13.70
N TYR A 195 -35.97 -119.59 -14.03
CA TYR A 195 -34.53 -119.38 -13.95
C TYR A 195 -34.18 -118.29 -12.92
N THR A 196 -32.89 -118.20 -12.57
CA THR A 196 -32.38 -117.18 -11.64
C THR A 196 -31.57 -116.15 -12.41
N GLU A 197 -32.15 -114.98 -12.61
CA GLU A 197 -31.55 -113.89 -13.38
C GLU A 197 -31.04 -112.75 -12.52
N THR A 198 -30.11 -111.95 -13.06
CA THR A 198 -29.60 -110.76 -12.38
C THR A 198 -30.39 -109.53 -12.81
N VAL A 199 -31.24 -109.04 -11.92
CA VAL A 199 -32.09 -107.87 -12.13
C VAL A 199 -31.64 -106.76 -11.18
N ASN A 200 -31.26 -105.60 -11.72
CA ASN A 200 -30.82 -104.45 -10.92
C ASN A 200 -29.67 -104.75 -9.94
N GLY A 201 -28.80 -105.71 -10.29
CA GLY A 201 -27.67 -106.14 -9.44
C GLY A 201 -28.02 -107.18 -8.37
N GLU A 202 -29.27 -107.63 -8.29
CA GLU A 202 -29.73 -108.68 -7.37
C GLU A 202 -30.20 -109.92 -8.13
N LYS A 203 -30.03 -111.11 -7.54
CA LYS A 203 -30.53 -112.36 -8.12
C LYS A 203 -32.03 -112.49 -7.86
N GLN A 204 -32.83 -112.59 -8.92
CA GLN A 204 -34.29 -112.75 -8.85
C GLN A 204 -34.71 -114.00 -9.63
N THR A 205 -35.70 -114.72 -9.12
CA THR A 205 -36.31 -115.85 -9.82
C THR A 205 -37.35 -115.32 -10.78
N VAL A 206 -37.23 -115.68 -12.05
CA VAL A 206 -38.15 -115.30 -13.13
C VAL A 206 -38.66 -116.55 -13.83
N SER A 207 -39.96 -116.61 -14.07
CA SER A 207 -40.58 -117.73 -14.79
C SER A 207 -40.28 -117.63 -16.28
N VAL A 208 -40.13 -118.80 -16.92
CA VAL A 208 -40.04 -118.90 -18.38
C VAL A 208 -41.35 -118.38 -18.98
N PRO A 209 -41.33 -117.47 -19.96
CA PRO A 209 -42.54 -116.83 -20.46
C PRO A 209 -43.29 -117.77 -21.41
N PHE A 210 -44.04 -118.74 -20.87
CA PHE A 210 -44.88 -119.59 -21.70
C PHE A 210 -46.19 -118.90 -22.09
N ALA A 211 -46.66 -119.17 -23.30
CA ALA A 211 -48.01 -118.85 -23.76
C ALA A 211 -48.83 -120.12 -23.94
N ALA A 212 -49.94 -120.22 -23.22
CA ALA A 212 -50.92 -121.28 -23.37
C ALA A 212 -52.08 -120.78 -24.26
N VAL A 213 -52.38 -121.50 -25.33
CA VAL A 213 -53.46 -121.20 -26.30
C VAL A 213 -54.40 -122.39 -26.36
N THR A 214 -55.66 -122.21 -25.96
CA THR A 214 -56.64 -123.31 -25.87
C THR A 214 -57.72 -123.19 -26.92
N GLY A 215 -57.86 -124.24 -27.73
CA GLY A 215 -58.95 -124.44 -28.67
C GLY A 215 -60.00 -125.41 -28.12
N LEU A 216 -61.26 -125.02 -28.12
CA LEU A 216 -62.40 -125.88 -27.80
C LEU A 216 -63.27 -126.03 -29.03
N VAL A 217 -63.61 -127.27 -29.38
CA VAL A 217 -64.62 -127.60 -30.37
C VAL A 217 -65.87 -128.02 -29.61
N LEU A 218 -66.97 -127.32 -29.87
CA LEU A 218 -68.23 -127.46 -29.16
C LEU A 218 -69.27 -128.06 -30.09
N GLY A 219 -70.07 -128.99 -29.57
CA GLY A 219 -71.16 -129.62 -30.30
C GLY A 219 -72.35 -128.69 -30.56
N ASP A 220 -73.39 -129.23 -31.18
CA ASP A 220 -74.64 -128.49 -31.45
C ASP A 220 -75.29 -128.02 -30.15
N GLY A 221 -75.81 -126.79 -30.12
CA GLY A 221 -76.64 -126.28 -29.02
C GLY A 221 -75.98 -125.31 -28.04
N PHE A 222 -74.77 -124.81 -28.34
CA PHE A 222 -74.17 -123.69 -27.61
C PHE A 222 -74.65 -122.35 -28.20
N GLU A 223 -75.23 -121.50 -27.36
CA GLU A 223 -75.69 -120.15 -27.67
C GLU A 223 -75.07 -119.17 -26.64
N ASN A 224 -74.99 -117.88 -26.96
CA ASN A 224 -74.48 -116.83 -26.06
C ASN A 224 -73.08 -117.13 -25.48
N ILE A 225 -72.15 -117.57 -26.33
CA ILE A 225 -70.79 -117.87 -25.89
C ILE A 225 -70.05 -116.56 -25.57
N GLU A 226 -69.61 -116.43 -24.33
CA GLU A 226 -68.70 -115.37 -23.86
C GLU A 226 -67.36 -115.99 -23.45
N VAL A 227 -66.26 -115.39 -23.89
CA VAL A 227 -64.91 -115.87 -23.58
C VAL A 227 -64.12 -114.77 -22.89
N THR A 228 -63.61 -115.06 -21.70
CA THR A 228 -62.63 -114.25 -20.98
C THR A 228 -61.24 -114.69 -21.41
N ASN A 229 -60.42 -113.71 -21.85
CA ASN A 229 -59.08 -113.93 -22.40
C ASN A 229 -59.09 -114.83 -23.65
N GLY A 230 -60.04 -114.58 -24.56
CA GLY A 230 -60.20 -115.35 -25.79
C GLY A 230 -61.33 -114.83 -26.69
N LYS A 231 -61.69 -115.61 -27.71
CA LYS A 231 -62.80 -115.35 -28.64
C LYS A 231 -63.50 -116.65 -29.02
N ALA A 232 -64.77 -116.55 -29.39
CA ALA A 232 -65.55 -117.63 -29.97
C ALA A 232 -65.95 -117.32 -31.42
N GLU A 233 -66.01 -118.36 -32.24
CA GLU A 233 -66.62 -118.36 -33.58
C GLU A 233 -67.76 -119.38 -33.60
N VAL A 234 -68.95 -118.94 -34.00
CA VAL A 234 -70.19 -119.73 -33.92
C VAL A 234 -70.68 -120.01 -35.33
N SER A 235 -70.93 -121.28 -35.65
CA SER A 235 -71.59 -121.70 -36.89
C SER A 235 -72.89 -122.46 -36.61
N ASP A 236 -73.75 -122.59 -37.62
CA ASP A 236 -75.06 -123.27 -37.53
C ASP A 236 -74.97 -124.77 -37.12
N SER A 237 -73.77 -125.37 -37.11
CA SER A 237 -73.57 -126.80 -36.79
C SER A 237 -72.33 -127.14 -35.95
N SER A 238 -71.56 -126.16 -35.49
CA SER A 238 -70.43 -126.33 -34.56
C SER A 238 -69.87 -124.97 -34.13
N SER A 239 -69.41 -124.84 -32.89
CA SER A 239 -68.77 -123.61 -32.40
C SER A 239 -67.33 -123.89 -31.97
N VAL A 240 -66.42 -122.94 -32.25
CA VAL A 240 -65.01 -123.03 -31.86
C VAL A 240 -64.68 -121.89 -30.90
N VAL A 241 -64.02 -122.20 -29.78
CA VAL A 241 -63.51 -121.20 -28.83
C VAL A 241 -61.99 -121.23 -28.83
N LEU A 242 -61.37 -120.06 -28.87
CA LEU A 242 -59.94 -119.87 -28.76
C LEU A 242 -59.63 -118.96 -27.57
N GLY A 243 -58.99 -119.51 -26.53
CA GLY A 243 -58.50 -118.77 -25.36
C GLY A 243 -56.98 -118.69 -25.31
N TYR A 244 -56.43 -117.74 -24.55
CA TYR A 244 -55.00 -117.66 -24.26
C TYR A 244 -54.70 -117.26 -22.81
N ALA A 245 -53.52 -117.66 -22.33
CA ALA A 245 -52.96 -117.27 -21.04
C ALA A 245 -51.42 -117.21 -21.11
N LEU A 246 -50.81 -116.44 -20.21
CA LEU A 246 -49.37 -116.19 -20.07
C LEU A 246 -48.94 -116.48 -18.61
N PRO A 247 -48.98 -117.75 -18.18
CA PRO A 247 -48.86 -118.10 -16.77
C PRO A 247 -47.49 -117.72 -16.18
N GLY A 248 -47.49 -117.03 -15.03
CA GLY A 248 -46.31 -116.60 -14.28
C GLY A 248 -45.61 -115.34 -14.81
N LEU A 249 -46.04 -114.81 -15.96
CA LEU A 249 -45.40 -113.64 -16.58
C LEU A 249 -45.62 -112.37 -15.74
N LYS A 250 -46.82 -112.21 -15.20
CA LYS A 250 -47.20 -111.03 -14.40
C LYS A 250 -46.35 -110.90 -13.14
N ASP A 251 -46.13 -112.02 -12.43
CA ASP A 251 -45.32 -112.07 -11.22
C ASP A 251 -43.84 -111.84 -11.52
N SER A 252 -43.33 -112.42 -12.62
CA SER A 252 -41.93 -112.25 -13.05
C SER A 252 -41.59 -110.81 -13.41
N LEU A 253 -42.55 -110.07 -13.98
CA LEU A 253 -42.42 -108.63 -14.23
C LEU A 253 -42.67 -107.77 -12.97
N GLY A 254 -43.11 -108.38 -11.86
CA GLY A 254 -43.43 -107.69 -10.61
C GLY A 254 -44.64 -106.76 -10.69
N ILE A 255 -45.59 -107.07 -11.59
CA ILE A 255 -46.79 -106.28 -11.86
C ILE A 255 -47.90 -106.69 -10.88
N LYS A 256 -48.46 -105.73 -10.15
CA LYS A 256 -49.57 -105.97 -9.20
C LYS A 256 -50.93 -105.69 -9.85
N ASP A 257 -51.98 -106.26 -9.27
CA ASP A 257 -53.36 -105.93 -9.61
C ASP A 257 -53.62 -104.43 -9.40
N GLY A 258 -53.80 -103.69 -10.50
CA GLY A 258 -53.98 -102.23 -10.52
C GLY A 258 -52.77 -101.41 -10.97
N ASP A 259 -51.65 -102.05 -11.34
CA ASP A 259 -50.55 -101.40 -12.07
C ASP A 259 -50.88 -101.25 -13.58
N LEU A 260 -51.82 -102.08 -14.07
CA LEU A 260 -52.39 -102.00 -15.41
C LEU A 260 -53.84 -101.50 -15.32
N ASP A 261 -54.21 -100.56 -16.18
CA ASP A 261 -55.57 -100.01 -16.27
C ASP A 261 -56.31 -100.63 -17.46
N GLY A 262 -57.48 -101.25 -17.22
CA GLY A 262 -58.63 -101.52 -18.12
C GLY A 262 -58.44 -102.24 -19.48
N ASP A 263 -57.45 -101.81 -20.26
CA ASP A 263 -57.27 -102.15 -21.67
C ASP A 263 -56.11 -103.14 -21.91
N VAL A 264 -55.24 -103.34 -20.91
CA VAL A 264 -54.06 -104.23 -20.99
C VAL A 264 -54.13 -105.22 -19.84
N ASN A 265 -54.22 -106.51 -20.16
CA ASN A 265 -54.23 -107.59 -19.18
C ASN A 265 -53.20 -108.65 -19.56
N ILE A 266 -52.48 -109.18 -18.57
CA ILE A 266 -51.62 -110.36 -18.71
C ILE A 266 -52.39 -111.51 -18.07
N PRO A 267 -53.11 -112.33 -18.86
CA PRO A 267 -54.03 -113.31 -18.33
C PRO A 267 -53.33 -114.57 -17.84
N GLU A 268 -53.70 -115.06 -16.66
CA GLU A 268 -53.15 -116.31 -16.07
C GLU A 268 -54.08 -117.53 -16.34
N TYR A 269 -55.28 -117.30 -16.87
CA TYR A 269 -56.32 -118.31 -17.12
C TYR A 269 -57.18 -117.88 -18.31
N MET A 270 -57.92 -118.82 -18.90
CA MET A 270 -59.06 -118.50 -19.78
C MET A 270 -60.34 -119.07 -19.20
N GLU A 271 -61.46 -118.41 -19.48
CA GLU A 271 -62.79 -118.86 -19.05
C GLU A 271 -63.80 -118.66 -20.17
N MET A 272 -64.69 -119.62 -20.36
CA MET A 272 -65.78 -119.58 -21.32
C MET A 272 -67.10 -119.74 -20.56
N THR A 273 -68.12 -118.96 -20.90
CA THR A 273 -69.51 -119.22 -20.51
C THR A 273 -70.41 -119.33 -21.73
N ALA A 274 -71.45 -120.15 -21.66
CA ALA A 274 -72.45 -120.28 -22.73
C ALA A 274 -73.77 -120.81 -22.18
N ASP A 275 -74.86 -120.52 -22.89
CA ASP A 275 -76.12 -121.22 -22.69
C ASP A 275 -76.11 -122.48 -23.57
N VAL A 276 -76.28 -123.66 -22.96
CA VAL A 276 -76.09 -124.92 -23.67
C VAL A 276 -77.36 -125.76 -23.65
N LYS A 277 -77.72 -126.34 -24.79
CA LYS A 277 -78.69 -127.42 -24.93
C LYS A 277 -77.95 -128.70 -25.31
N ASN A 278 -78.07 -129.74 -24.50
CA ASN A 278 -77.43 -131.05 -24.71
C ASN A 278 -75.89 -130.95 -24.87
N PHE A 279 -75.20 -130.58 -23.80
CA PHE A 279 -73.75 -130.35 -23.80
C PHE A 279 -72.95 -131.50 -24.43
N SER A 280 -72.15 -131.16 -25.44
CA SER A 280 -71.13 -132.02 -26.04
C SER A 280 -69.89 -131.16 -26.34
N MET A 281 -68.73 -131.67 -25.98
CA MET A 281 -67.43 -131.08 -26.30
C MET A 281 -66.56 -132.16 -26.95
N PRO A 282 -66.67 -132.30 -28.29
CA PRO A 282 -65.98 -133.36 -29.01
C PRO A 282 -64.45 -133.28 -28.93
N ALA A 283 -63.89 -132.06 -28.83
CA ALA A 283 -62.45 -131.88 -28.70
C ALA A 283 -62.11 -130.63 -27.89
N ALA A 284 -61.08 -130.73 -27.06
CA ALA A 284 -60.44 -129.58 -26.43
C ALA A 284 -58.92 -129.81 -26.43
N MET A 285 -58.18 -128.81 -26.88
CA MET A 285 -56.71 -128.86 -26.97
C MET A 285 -56.08 -127.57 -26.45
N THR A 286 -54.95 -127.68 -25.76
CA THR A 286 -54.12 -126.53 -25.37
C THR A 286 -52.72 -126.65 -25.96
N PHE A 287 -52.26 -125.61 -26.61
CA PHE A 287 -50.88 -125.44 -27.07
C PHE A 287 -50.13 -124.59 -26.07
N VAL A 288 -49.06 -125.10 -25.48
CA VAL A 288 -48.13 -124.28 -24.69
C VAL A 288 -46.84 -124.15 -25.47
N VAL A 289 -46.42 -122.92 -25.71
CA VAL A 289 -45.19 -122.58 -26.43
C VAL A 289 -44.36 -121.59 -25.62
N ASN A 290 -43.05 -121.66 -25.73
CA ASN A 290 -42.17 -120.63 -25.19
C ASN A 290 -42.41 -119.34 -25.98
N ALA A 291 -42.61 -118.24 -25.26
CA ALA A 291 -43.08 -116.99 -25.82
C ALA A 291 -42.00 -115.88 -25.87
N SER A 292 -40.76 -116.18 -25.45
CA SER A 292 -39.62 -115.25 -25.57
C SER A 292 -39.39 -114.78 -26.99
N ASP A 293 -39.54 -115.65 -27.98
CA ASP A 293 -39.34 -115.33 -29.40
C ASP A 293 -40.31 -114.28 -29.97
N TYR A 294 -41.43 -114.02 -29.27
CA TYR A 294 -42.41 -113.01 -29.63
C TYR A 294 -42.20 -111.67 -28.90
N VAL A 295 -41.28 -111.63 -27.95
CA VAL A 295 -40.88 -110.43 -27.24
C VAL A 295 -39.59 -109.89 -27.88
N SER A 296 -39.71 -108.86 -28.72
CA SER A 296 -38.56 -108.28 -29.44
C SER A 296 -37.61 -107.53 -28.49
N THR A 297 -36.31 -107.83 -28.59
CA THR A 297 -35.20 -107.18 -27.86
C THR A 297 -34.71 -105.88 -28.54
N ASP A 298 -34.99 -105.68 -29.83
CA ASP A 298 -34.49 -104.56 -30.64
C ASP A 298 -34.99 -103.15 -30.20
N GLY A 299 -35.95 -103.09 -29.26
CA GLY A 299 -36.58 -101.84 -28.83
C GLY A 299 -36.22 -101.35 -27.43
N ILE A 300 -35.35 -102.04 -26.68
CA ILE A 300 -35.13 -101.79 -25.24
C ILE A 300 -33.64 -101.55 -24.95
N ASP A 301 -33.01 -100.58 -25.63
CA ASP A 301 -31.74 -100.01 -25.18
C ASP A 301 -32.00 -98.73 -24.37
N THR A 302 -31.71 -98.77 -23.07
CA THR A 302 -31.89 -97.63 -22.15
C THR A 302 -30.60 -96.86 -21.87
N SER A 303 -29.47 -97.27 -22.47
CA SER A 303 -28.17 -96.63 -22.21
C SER A 303 -28.12 -95.19 -22.72
N ASP A 304 -28.62 -94.93 -23.93
CA ASP A 304 -28.76 -93.57 -24.48
C ASP A 304 -29.66 -92.65 -23.61
N LEU A 305 -30.63 -93.24 -22.91
CA LEU A 305 -31.55 -92.50 -22.05
C LEU A 305 -30.88 -92.08 -20.72
N ASP A 306 -29.91 -92.84 -20.21
CA ASP A 306 -29.11 -92.47 -19.04
C ASP A 306 -28.30 -91.20 -19.31
N ASP A 307 -27.61 -91.14 -20.46
CA ASP A 307 -26.74 -90.00 -20.82
C ASP A 307 -27.57 -88.72 -21.02
N MET A 308 -28.69 -88.80 -21.74
CA MET A 308 -29.56 -87.63 -21.95
C MET A 308 -30.12 -87.06 -20.64
N ILE A 309 -30.44 -87.92 -19.67
CA ILE A 309 -31.01 -87.49 -18.39
C ILE A 309 -29.94 -86.85 -17.49
N ASN A 310 -28.70 -87.35 -17.54
CA ASN A 310 -27.57 -86.72 -16.86
C ASN A 310 -27.22 -85.36 -17.49
N ASP A 311 -27.15 -85.28 -18.81
CA ASP A 311 -26.92 -84.02 -19.54
C ASP A 311 -27.98 -82.97 -19.21
N LEU A 312 -29.25 -83.38 -19.12
CA LEU A 312 -30.36 -82.50 -18.74
C LEU A 312 -30.19 -81.94 -17.32
N LYS A 313 -29.72 -82.75 -16.37
CA LYS A 313 -29.43 -82.33 -14.99
C LYS A 313 -28.27 -81.34 -14.93
N ASP A 314 -27.18 -81.64 -15.64
CA ASP A 314 -25.99 -80.81 -15.65
C ASP A 314 -26.28 -79.45 -16.31
N ALA A 315 -26.98 -79.45 -17.45
CA ALA A 315 -27.41 -78.22 -18.11
C ALA A 315 -28.36 -77.38 -17.23
N SER A 316 -29.29 -78.03 -16.51
CA SER A 316 -30.20 -77.36 -15.57
C SER A 316 -29.44 -76.70 -14.40
N THR A 317 -28.45 -77.41 -13.85
CA THR A 317 -27.58 -76.89 -12.77
C THR A 317 -26.75 -75.70 -13.26
N GLN A 318 -26.15 -75.81 -14.45
CA GLN A 318 -25.39 -74.71 -15.04
C GLN A 318 -26.26 -73.47 -15.31
N LEU A 319 -27.50 -73.68 -15.76
CA LEU A 319 -28.44 -72.58 -15.98
C LEU A 319 -28.85 -71.91 -14.65
N GLN A 320 -29.04 -72.70 -13.59
CA GLN A 320 -29.27 -72.21 -12.23
C GLN A 320 -28.08 -71.36 -11.73
N ASP A 321 -26.85 -71.88 -11.83
CA ASP A 321 -25.64 -71.15 -11.42
C ASP A 321 -25.40 -69.86 -12.23
N GLY A 322 -25.65 -69.93 -13.54
CA GLY A 322 -25.57 -68.76 -14.43
C GLY A 322 -26.58 -67.68 -14.06
N SER A 323 -27.82 -68.06 -13.73
CA SER A 323 -28.86 -67.13 -13.28
C SER A 323 -28.53 -66.48 -11.93
N LYS A 324 -27.94 -67.24 -11.00
CA LYS A 324 -27.45 -66.70 -9.73
C LYS A 324 -26.30 -65.71 -9.92
N THR A 325 -25.34 -66.05 -10.78
CA THR A 325 -24.21 -65.16 -11.11
C THR A 325 -24.70 -63.86 -11.74
N LEU A 326 -25.72 -63.93 -12.60
CA LEU A 326 -26.37 -62.75 -13.16
C LEU A 326 -26.98 -61.86 -12.07
N ALA A 327 -27.69 -62.46 -11.10
CA ALA A 327 -28.28 -61.74 -9.97
C ALA A 327 -27.21 -61.02 -9.11
N GLU A 328 -26.15 -61.73 -8.72
CA GLU A 328 -25.03 -61.17 -7.97
C GLU A 328 -24.31 -60.03 -8.74
N GLY A 329 -24.16 -60.19 -10.06
CA GLY A 329 -23.58 -59.16 -10.92
C GLY A 329 -24.45 -57.89 -11.00
N THR A 330 -25.77 -58.06 -11.04
CA THR A 330 -26.71 -56.93 -11.03
C THR A 330 -26.79 -56.21 -9.69
N ASP A 331 -26.61 -56.93 -8.57
CA ASP A 331 -26.49 -56.32 -7.24
C ASP A 331 -25.23 -55.45 -7.14
N THR A 332 -24.10 -55.97 -7.63
CA THR A 332 -22.84 -55.21 -7.69
C THR A 332 -22.96 -53.94 -8.52
N LEU A 333 -23.67 -54.00 -9.66
CA LEU A 333 -23.96 -52.83 -10.48
C LEU A 333 -24.81 -51.79 -9.73
N ALA A 334 -25.86 -52.24 -9.03
CA ALA A 334 -26.73 -51.36 -8.25
C ALA A 334 -25.98 -50.66 -7.10
N ASP A 335 -25.08 -51.38 -6.41
CA ASP A 335 -24.21 -50.82 -5.37
C ASP A 335 -23.21 -49.80 -5.92
N GLY A 336 -22.61 -50.10 -7.09
CA GLY A 336 -21.72 -49.19 -7.79
C GLY A 336 -22.41 -47.89 -8.19
N LEU A 337 -23.64 -47.97 -8.71
CA LEU A 337 -24.45 -46.82 -9.08
C LEU A 337 -24.88 -46.00 -7.85
N SER A 338 -25.26 -46.66 -6.75
CA SER A 338 -25.57 -45.99 -5.48
C SER A 338 -24.36 -45.21 -4.94
N THR A 339 -23.16 -45.78 -5.06
CA THR A 339 -21.90 -45.10 -4.70
C THR A 339 -21.64 -43.90 -5.59
N LEU A 340 -21.80 -44.03 -6.91
CA LEU A 340 -21.65 -42.93 -7.87
C LEU A 340 -22.65 -41.80 -7.59
N GLN A 341 -23.92 -42.14 -7.34
CA GLN A 341 -24.98 -41.19 -6.96
C GLN A 341 -24.58 -40.38 -5.73
N SER A 342 -24.09 -41.06 -4.68
CA SER A 342 -23.60 -40.40 -3.46
C SER A 342 -22.47 -39.41 -3.74
N LYS A 343 -21.45 -39.82 -4.53
CA LYS A 343 -20.32 -38.96 -4.88
C LYS A 343 -20.74 -37.76 -5.75
N LEU A 344 -21.69 -37.95 -6.66
CA LEU A 344 -22.27 -36.87 -7.45
C LEU A 344 -23.05 -35.88 -6.58
N GLY A 345 -23.74 -36.35 -5.53
CA GLY A 345 -24.37 -35.48 -4.54
C GLY A 345 -23.37 -34.58 -3.81
N THR A 346 -22.20 -35.12 -3.41
CA THR A 346 -21.10 -34.33 -2.84
C THR A 346 -20.54 -33.33 -3.84
N PHE A 347 -20.36 -33.74 -5.10
CA PHE A 347 -19.89 -32.84 -6.16
C PHE A 347 -20.88 -31.70 -6.42
N ALA A 348 -22.18 -31.98 -6.50
CA ALA A 348 -23.24 -30.98 -6.64
C ALA A 348 -23.24 -29.98 -5.48
N SER A 349 -23.06 -30.46 -4.25
CA SER A 349 -22.92 -29.60 -3.06
C SER A 349 -21.67 -28.70 -3.15
N GLY A 350 -20.56 -29.23 -3.67
CA GLY A 350 -19.35 -28.46 -3.96
C GLY A 350 -19.58 -27.37 -5.01
N VAL A 351 -20.34 -27.66 -6.08
CA VAL A 351 -20.73 -26.67 -7.09
C VAL A 351 -21.61 -25.57 -6.48
N GLY A 352 -22.55 -25.92 -5.59
CA GLY A 352 -23.34 -24.94 -4.84
C GLY A 352 -22.48 -24.02 -3.94
N THR A 353 -21.43 -24.58 -3.33
CA THR A 353 -20.44 -23.81 -2.56
C THR A 353 -19.66 -22.86 -3.45
N LEU A 354 -19.23 -23.32 -4.64
CA LEU A 354 -18.57 -22.48 -5.65
C LEU A 354 -19.46 -21.31 -6.08
N GLN A 355 -20.75 -21.56 -6.38
CA GLN A 355 -21.70 -20.50 -6.74
C GLN A 355 -21.85 -19.45 -5.63
N SER A 356 -21.92 -19.90 -4.37
CA SER A 356 -22.01 -19.02 -3.20
C SER A 356 -20.73 -18.19 -3.02
N GLY A 357 -19.56 -18.81 -3.12
CA GLY A 357 -18.27 -18.12 -3.06
C GLY A 357 -18.09 -17.12 -4.20
N LEU A 358 -18.51 -17.48 -5.41
CA LEU A 358 -18.55 -16.56 -6.54
C LEU A 358 -19.46 -15.38 -6.28
N LYS A 359 -20.66 -15.58 -5.71
CA LYS A 359 -21.53 -14.47 -5.33
C LYS A 359 -20.81 -13.48 -4.41
N THR A 360 -20.20 -13.97 -3.33
CA THR A 360 -19.42 -13.14 -2.39
C THR A 360 -18.29 -12.38 -3.09
N TYR A 361 -17.53 -13.06 -3.95
CA TYR A 361 -16.49 -12.42 -4.76
C TYR A 361 -17.08 -11.33 -5.67
N THR A 362 -18.18 -11.60 -6.37
CA THR A 362 -18.79 -10.65 -7.29
C THR A 362 -19.36 -9.41 -6.57
N ASP A 363 -19.96 -9.61 -5.38
CA ASP A 363 -20.46 -8.53 -4.53
C ASP A 363 -19.29 -7.66 -4.01
N GLY A 364 -18.18 -8.29 -3.62
CA GLY A 364 -16.96 -7.59 -3.20
C GLY A 364 -16.33 -6.76 -4.32
N VAL A 365 -16.26 -7.30 -5.54
CA VAL A 365 -15.78 -6.57 -6.72
C VAL A 365 -16.70 -5.39 -7.06
N SER A 366 -18.02 -5.56 -6.93
CA SER A 366 -18.98 -4.47 -7.14
C SER A 366 -18.82 -3.36 -6.10
N THR A 367 -18.59 -3.73 -4.84
CA THR A 367 -18.28 -2.78 -3.74
C THR A 367 -16.99 -2.01 -4.01
N LEU A 368 -15.93 -2.70 -4.44
CA LEU A 368 -14.66 -2.08 -4.83
C LEU A 368 -14.85 -1.09 -5.98
N SER A 369 -15.57 -1.49 -7.03
CA SER A 369 -15.89 -0.61 -8.17
C SER A 369 -16.67 0.64 -7.72
N GLY A 370 -17.68 0.48 -6.86
CA GLY A 370 -18.42 1.61 -6.29
C GLY A 370 -17.55 2.57 -5.47
N GLY A 371 -16.65 2.03 -4.64
CA GLY A 371 -15.69 2.81 -3.86
C GLY A 371 -14.69 3.58 -4.73
N LEU A 372 -14.15 2.93 -5.76
CA LEU A 372 -13.23 3.55 -6.71
C LEU A 372 -13.91 4.65 -7.54
N ASN A 373 -15.17 4.45 -7.96
CA ASN A 373 -15.95 5.50 -8.63
C ASN A 373 -16.18 6.70 -7.70
N THR A 374 -16.48 6.45 -6.42
CA THR A 374 -16.64 7.53 -5.42
C THR A 374 -15.34 8.31 -5.23
N LEU A 375 -14.21 7.60 -5.11
CA LEU A 375 -12.89 8.21 -5.01
C LEU A 375 -12.55 9.00 -6.28
N GLY A 376 -12.82 8.43 -7.46
CA GLY A 376 -12.65 9.09 -8.76
C GLY A 376 -13.47 10.36 -8.90
N ASN A 377 -14.72 10.38 -8.44
CA ASN A 377 -15.54 11.59 -8.44
C ASN A 377 -15.01 12.64 -7.45
N SER A 378 -14.38 12.21 -6.36
CA SER A 378 -13.82 13.10 -5.34
C SER A 378 -12.52 13.78 -5.78
N THR A 379 -11.81 13.26 -6.80
CA THR A 379 -10.59 13.90 -7.32
C THR A 379 -10.89 15.24 -7.97
N GLY A 380 -12.08 15.45 -8.54
CA GLY A 380 -12.49 16.76 -9.08
C GLY A 380 -12.56 17.85 -8.02
N ALA A 381 -13.01 17.51 -6.80
CA ALA A 381 -12.99 18.41 -5.65
C ALA A 381 -11.54 18.70 -5.19
N LEU A 382 -10.66 17.70 -5.22
CA LEU A 382 -9.24 17.87 -4.91
C LEU A 382 -8.53 18.78 -5.93
N VAL A 383 -8.77 18.59 -7.24
CA VAL A 383 -8.27 19.49 -8.30
C VAL A 383 -8.72 20.91 -8.02
N SER A 384 -10.02 21.11 -7.82
CA SER A 384 -10.60 22.44 -7.55
C SER A 384 -10.02 23.08 -6.29
N GLY A 385 -9.79 22.29 -5.24
CA GLY A 385 -9.16 22.74 -4.00
C GLY A 385 -7.70 23.14 -4.19
N ALA A 386 -6.93 22.33 -4.92
CA ALA A 386 -5.53 22.63 -5.25
C ALA A 386 -5.40 23.90 -6.11
N ASP A 387 -6.30 24.10 -7.08
CA ASP A 387 -6.36 25.31 -7.91
C ASP A 387 -6.64 26.57 -7.08
N LYS A 388 -7.62 26.50 -6.17
CA LYS A 388 -7.95 27.59 -5.26
C LYS A 388 -6.77 27.92 -4.34
N LEU A 389 -6.14 26.89 -3.78
CA LEU A 389 -4.98 27.06 -2.90
C LEU A 389 -3.80 27.67 -3.66
N ASN A 390 -3.51 27.22 -4.88
CA ASN A 390 -2.45 27.76 -5.72
C ASN A 390 -2.71 29.23 -6.11
N SER A 391 -3.95 29.55 -6.47
CA SER A 391 -4.36 30.92 -6.77
C SER A 391 -4.20 31.83 -5.55
N GLY A 392 -4.65 31.38 -4.38
CA GLY A 392 -4.50 32.12 -3.12
C GLY A 392 -3.03 32.30 -2.71
N ALA A 393 -2.20 31.27 -2.88
CA ALA A 393 -0.76 31.36 -2.64
C ALA A 393 -0.09 32.35 -3.60
N GLY A 394 -0.50 32.38 -4.87
CA GLY A 394 -0.05 33.37 -5.84
C GLY A 394 -0.42 34.80 -5.44
N GLN A 395 -1.67 35.04 -5.03
CA GLN A 395 -2.11 36.34 -4.52
C GLN A 395 -1.32 36.77 -3.27
N PHE A 396 -1.08 35.85 -2.34
CA PHE A 396 -0.29 36.11 -1.14
C PHE A 396 1.17 36.46 -1.45
N ALA A 397 1.78 35.77 -2.42
CA ALA A 397 3.12 36.08 -2.91
C ALA A 397 3.17 37.49 -3.55
N SER A 398 2.22 37.82 -4.44
CA SER A 398 2.13 39.16 -5.03
C SER A 398 1.94 40.25 -3.97
N GLY A 399 1.04 40.05 -3.00
CA GLY A 399 0.83 41.00 -1.91
C GLY A 399 2.07 41.20 -1.02
N SER A 400 2.78 40.11 -0.73
CA SER A 400 4.05 40.16 0.03
C SER A 400 5.15 40.91 -0.73
N ALA A 401 5.22 40.75 -2.05
CA ALA A 401 6.13 41.52 -2.90
C ALA A 401 5.79 43.02 -2.88
N THR A 402 4.51 43.38 -3.01
CA THR A 402 4.06 44.77 -2.90
C THR A 402 4.40 45.39 -1.54
N LEU A 403 4.20 44.65 -0.45
CA LEU A 403 4.59 45.10 0.90
C LEU A 403 6.10 45.35 1.00
N LYS A 404 6.92 44.42 0.49
CA LYS A 404 8.38 44.56 0.46
C LYS A 404 8.79 45.82 -0.31
N ASP A 405 8.22 46.06 -1.49
CA ASP A 405 8.54 47.23 -2.31
C ASP A 405 8.11 48.55 -1.63
N GLY A 406 6.92 48.57 -1.02
CA GLY A 406 6.44 49.70 -0.24
C GLY A 406 7.32 50.00 0.99
N LEU A 407 7.75 48.95 1.70
CA LEU A 407 8.68 49.09 2.82
C LEU A 407 10.04 49.61 2.37
N LYS A 408 10.54 49.16 1.21
CA LYS A 408 11.78 49.73 0.66
C LYS A 408 11.66 51.23 0.41
N SER A 409 10.55 51.68 -0.19
CA SER A 409 10.32 53.12 -0.42
C SER A 409 10.23 53.92 0.89
N TYR A 410 9.56 53.36 1.91
CA TYR A 410 9.51 53.95 3.25
C TYR A 410 10.90 54.00 3.92
N THR A 411 11.69 52.93 3.83
CA THR A 411 13.07 52.88 4.35
C THR A 411 13.95 53.92 3.67
N ASP A 412 13.90 54.01 2.34
CA ASP A 412 14.65 55.00 1.57
C ASP A 412 14.30 56.43 2.02
N GLY A 413 13.01 56.72 2.25
CA GLY A 413 12.55 58.00 2.81
C GLY A 413 13.03 58.28 4.24
N ALA A 414 13.01 57.28 5.12
CA ALA A 414 13.53 57.40 6.48
C ALA A 414 15.06 57.65 6.49
N SER A 415 15.80 57.00 5.60
CA SER A 415 17.23 57.25 5.41
C SER A 415 17.51 58.68 4.94
N GLN A 416 16.69 59.22 4.03
CA GLN A 416 16.79 60.62 3.61
C GLN A 416 16.53 61.60 4.76
N LEU A 417 15.49 61.36 5.56
CA LEU A 417 15.21 62.14 6.77
C LEU A 417 16.39 62.09 7.75
N SER A 418 16.96 60.90 7.97
CA SER A 418 18.13 60.72 8.82
C SER A 418 19.35 61.47 8.33
N ALA A 419 19.62 61.44 7.02
CA ALA A 419 20.69 62.22 6.43
C ALA A 419 20.50 63.74 6.67
N GLY A 420 19.29 64.25 6.45
CA GLY A 420 18.96 65.66 6.70
C GLY A 420 19.09 66.08 8.16
N ILE A 421 18.67 65.21 9.09
CA ILE A 421 18.82 65.44 10.54
C ILE A 421 20.30 65.42 10.96
N ASN A 422 21.11 64.50 10.41
CA ASN A 422 22.56 64.48 10.66
C ASN A 422 23.27 65.72 10.09
N GLU A 423 22.82 66.22 8.94
CA GLU A 423 23.30 67.49 8.38
C GLU A 423 22.94 68.68 9.29
N LEU A 424 21.70 68.72 9.82
CA LEU A 424 21.28 69.71 10.80
C LEU A 424 22.12 69.62 12.09
N GLY A 425 22.40 68.42 12.58
CA GLY A 425 23.34 68.15 13.67
C GLY A 425 24.71 68.78 13.41
N SER A 426 25.28 68.51 12.24
CA SER A 426 26.58 69.06 11.84
C SER A 426 26.56 70.59 11.78
N LYS A 427 25.54 71.18 11.16
CA LYS A 427 25.38 72.66 11.05
C LYS A 427 25.16 73.31 12.42
N SER A 428 24.48 72.63 13.35
CA SER A 428 24.32 73.11 14.72
C SER A 428 25.65 73.21 15.47
N GLY A 429 26.58 72.28 15.24
CA GLY A 429 27.95 72.36 15.79
C GLY A 429 28.72 73.60 15.28
N THR A 430 28.53 73.95 14.00
CA THR A 430 29.08 75.19 13.43
C THR A 430 28.44 76.43 14.06
N LEU A 431 27.12 76.43 14.30
CA LEU A 431 26.42 77.52 15.00
C LEU A 431 26.94 77.68 16.43
N VAL A 432 27.07 76.60 17.19
CA VAL A 432 27.67 76.61 18.55
C VAL A 432 29.07 77.23 18.51
N SER A 433 29.90 76.84 17.54
CA SER A 433 31.23 77.40 17.36
C SER A 433 31.19 78.90 17.03
N GLY A 434 30.24 79.33 16.19
CA GLY A 434 30.01 80.74 15.85
C GLY A 434 29.56 81.58 17.04
N VAL A 435 28.59 81.07 17.82
CA VAL A 435 28.12 81.70 19.06
C VAL A 435 29.24 81.79 20.09
N SER A 436 30.11 80.78 20.21
CA SER A 436 31.29 80.83 21.07
C SER A 436 32.29 81.92 20.64
N LYS A 437 32.50 82.11 19.33
CA LYS A 437 33.33 83.22 18.82
C LYS A 437 32.70 84.58 19.10
N LEU A 438 31.38 84.72 18.90
CA LEU A 438 30.64 85.95 19.20
C LEU A 438 30.68 86.28 20.70
N SER A 439 30.51 85.27 21.55
CA SER A 439 30.68 85.35 23.01
C SER A 439 32.03 85.94 23.39
N LYS A 440 33.13 85.35 22.89
CA LYS A 440 34.48 85.87 23.12
C LYS A 440 34.65 87.31 22.60
N GLY A 441 34.13 87.60 21.41
CA GLY A 441 34.23 88.92 20.80
C GLY A 441 33.46 90.01 21.58
N THR A 442 32.25 89.69 22.04
CA THR A 442 31.42 90.63 22.83
C THR A 442 31.98 90.84 24.23
N SER A 443 32.54 89.80 24.87
CA SER A 443 33.28 89.97 26.13
C SER A 443 34.54 90.81 25.97
N ALA A 444 35.30 90.60 24.88
CA ALA A 444 36.48 91.42 24.58
C ALA A 444 36.11 92.88 24.28
N LEU A 445 35.04 93.12 23.53
CA LEU A 445 34.52 94.47 23.26
C LEU A 445 34.08 95.17 24.55
N ASN A 446 33.29 94.50 25.39
CA ASN A 446 32.85 95.04 26.67
C ASN A 446 34.04 95.36 27.58
N ALA A 447 35.03 94.47 27.68
CA ALA A 447 36.26 94.73 28.43
C ALA A 447 37.05 95.92 27.85
N GLY A 448 37.20 96.00 26.53
CA GLY A 448 37.92 97.11 25.88
C GLY A 448 37.23 98.46 26.04
N VAL A 449 35.89 98.51 25.97
CA VAL A 449 35.11 99.73 26.21
C VAL A 449 35.21 100.15 27.68
N GLN A 450 35.14 99.21 28.63
CA GLN A 450 35.35 99.52 30.05
C GLN A 450 36.77 100.03 30.33
N GLU A 451 37.79 99.49 29.65
CA GLU A 451 39.17 99.95 29.81
C GLU A 451 39.38 101.35 29.21
N LEU A 452 38.77 101.63 28.06
CA LEU A 452 38.75 102.97 27.46
C LEU A 452 38.06 103.97 28.39
N ASP A 453 36.91 103.59 28.96
CA ASP A 453 36.15 104.42 29.90
C ASP A 453 36.98 104.77 31.14
N LYS A 454 37.63 103.77 31.76
CA LYS A 454 38.58 103.98 32.86
C LYS A 454 39.74 104.89 32.48
N THR A 455 40.33 104.69 31.30
CA THR A 455 41.47 105.47 30.82
C THR A 455 41.09 106.94 30.64
N LEU A 456 39.93 107.22 30.06
CA LEU A 456 39.45 108.59 29.87
C LEU A 456 39.05 109.24 31.19
N GLN A 457 38.43 108.50 32.10
CA GLN A 457 38.09 108.98 33.44
C GLN A 457 39.33 109.31 34.29
N ALA A 458 40.42 108.57 34.12
CA ALA A 458 41.70 108.86 34.80
C ALA A 458 42.37 110.15 34.31
N GLY A 459 42.01 110.66 33.11
CA GLY A 459 42.61 111.84 32.49
C GLY A 459 44.06 111.61 32.02
N PRO A 460 44.75 112.66 31.53
CA PRO A 460 46.12 112.53 31.06
C PRO A 460 47.07 112.23 32.23
N THR A 461 48.01 111.31 32.03
CA THR A 461 49.02 110.97 33.03
C THR A 461 49.96 112.16 33.26
N ASP A 462 50.67 112.17 34.39
CA ASP A 462 51.61 113.26 34.68
C ASP A 462 52.72 113.38 33.63
N GLU A 463 53.13 112.25 33.03
CA GLU A 463 54.11 112.22 31.94
C GLU A 463 53.56 112.86 30.65
N GLN A 464 52.30 112.56 30.31
CA GLN A 464 51.60 113.19 29.18
C GLN A 464 51.37 114.68 29.42
N LYS A 465 50.94 115.07 30.63
CA LYS A 465 50.81 116.48 31.02
C LYS A 465 52.15 117.21 30.89
N ASN A 466 53.25 116.60 31.33
CA ASN A 466 54.58 117.20 31.22
C ASN A 466 55.05 117.34 29.76
N THR A 467 54.76 116.35 28.92
CA THR A 467 55.05 116.41 27.48
C THR A 467 54.24 117.54 26.82
N ILE A 468 52.92 117.60 27.08
CA ILE A 468 52.03 118.66 26.57
C ILE A 468 52.52 120.04 27.02
N LYS A 469 52.87 120.18 28.31
CA LYS A 469 53.46 121.43 28.85
C LYS A 469 54.74 121.78 28.13
N SER A 470 55.67 120.85 28.02
CA SER A 470 56.97 121.07 27.37
C SER A 470 56.81 121.50 25.92
N THR A 471 55.95 120.85 25.14
CA THR A 471 55.66 121.23 23.75
C THR A 471 55.02 122.62 23.65
N ALA A 472 54.06 122.94 24.52
CA ALA A 472 53.42 124.25 24.54
C ALA A 472 54.41 125.36 24.91
N VAL A 473 55.24 125.13 25.93
CA VAL A 473 56.33 126.03 26.33
C VAL A 473 57.33 126.21 25.20
N GLN A 474 57.76 125.13 24.55
CA GLN A 474 58.71 125.19 23.45
C GLN A 474 58.14 125.98 22.26
N THR A 475 56.86 125.80 21.94
CA THR A 475 56.17 126.55 20.89
C THR A 475 56.19 128.06 21.17
N VAL A 476 56.00 128.45 22.44
CA VAL A 476 56.09 129.87 22.85
C VAL A 476 57.54 130.36 22.72
N LYS A 477 58.52 129.61 23.22
CA LYS A 477 59.95 129.96 23.10
C LYS A 477 60.38 130.17 21.66
N ASP A 478 60.01 129.26 20.77
CA ASP A 478 60.31 129.36 19.34
C ASP A 478 59.67 130.60 18.72
N SER A 479 58.45 130.94 19.14
CA SER A 479 57.75 132.16 18.69
C SER A 479 58.44 133.44 19.17
N PHE A 480 58.93 133.47 20.41
CA PHE A 480 59.62 134.63 21.01
C PHE A 480 61.07 134.78 20.51
N ALA A 481 61.74 133.70 20.12
CA ALA A 481 63.04 133.80 19.46
C ALA A 481 62.98 134.47 18.07
N GLY A 482 61.80 134.52 17.45
CA GLY A 482 61.57 135.08 16.12
C GLY A 482 61.06 136.53 16.11
N GLU A 483 60.20 136.84 15.14
CA GLU A 483 59.62 138.18 14.95
C GLU A 483 58.81 138.66 16.15
N THR A 484 58.18 137.75 16.90
CA THR A 484 57.34 138.11 18.06
C THR A 484 58.17 138.77 19.14
N GLY A 485 59.29 138.17 19.56
CA GLY A 485 60.15 138.75 20.59
C GLY A 485 60.79 140.06 20.15
N ASN A 486 61.19 140.16 18.88
CA ASN A 486 61.67 141.43 18.31
C ASN A 486 60.59 142.51 18.34
N THR A 487 59.37 142.18 17.93
CA THR A 487 58.24 143.11 17.94
C THR A 487 57.91 143.56 19.37
N VAL A 488 57.86 142.63 20.32
CA VAL A 488 57.61 142.93 21.74
C VAL A 488 58.72 143.84 22.28
N LYS A 489 60.00 143.50 22.08
CA LYS A 489 61.14 144.31 22.51
C LYS A 489 61.12 145.70 21.91
N THR A 490 60.92 145.84 20.59
CA THR A 490 60.86 147.14 19.91
C THR A 490 59.67 147.97 20.37
N THR A 491 58.52 147.35 20.58
CA THR A 491 57.31 148.02 21.08
C THR A 491 57.54 148.56 22.48
N ILE A 492 58.11 147.74 23.36
CA ILE A 492 58.48 148.18 24.72
C ILE A 492 59.53 149.29 24.65
N TYR A 493 60.58 149.13 23.85
CA TYR A 493 61.63 150.14 23.70
C TYR A 493 61.08 151.49 23.27
N ASN A 494 60.26 151.52 22.21
CA ASN A 494 59.67 152.76 21.72
C ASN A 494 58.78 153.42 22.78
N GLY A 495 58.02 152.63 23.54
CA GLY A 495 57.20 153.12 24.65
C GLY A 495 58.01 153.69 25.82
N LEU A 496 59.22 153.19 26.05
CA LEU A 496 60.13 153.71 27.08
C LEU A 496 60.91 154.95 26.61
N ARG A 497 61.30 154.98 25.33
CA ARG A 497 62.20 155.98 24.75
C ARG A 497 61.51 157.26 24.33
N TYR A 498 60.31 157.13 23.79
CA TYR A 498 59.61 158.23 23.15
C TYR A 498 58.32 158.53 23.89
N GLY A 499 58.04 159.83 24.01
CA GLY A 499 56.75 160.36 24.37
C GLY A 499 56.13 161.00 23.13
N THR A 500 54.87 161.38 23.28
CA THR A 500 54.21 162.27 22.33
C THR A 500 53.90 163.57 23.04
N ASP A 501 54.25 164.69 22.42
CA ASP A 501 53.85 165.98 22.94
C ASP A 501 52.33 166.18 22.78
N LYS A 502 51.79 167.25 23.36
CA LYS A 502 50.36 167.60 23.25
C LYS A 502 49.90 167.88 21.80
N LYS A 503 50.81 167.97 20.83
CA LYS A 503 50.55 168.17 19.40
C LYS A 503 50.76 166.89 18.58
N GLY A 504 51.05 165.76 19.24
CA GLY A 504 51.23 164.45 18.63
C GLY A 504 52.61 164.22 17.99
N ASN A 505 53.58 165.11 18.20
CA ASN A 505 54.93 164.91 17.68
C ASN A 505 55.73 163.98 18.59
N VAL A 506 56.58 163.15 17.98
CA VAL A 506 57.51 162.30 18.71
C VAL A 506 58.54 163.18 19.40
N VAL A 507 58.57 163.11 20.71
CA VAL A 507 59.51 163.80 21.58
C VAL A 507 60.22 162.80 22.47
N ASP A 508 61.33 163.21 23.07
CA ASP A 508 61.95 162.42 24.13
C ASP A 508 60.92 162.16 25.24
N GLY A 509 60.75 160.88 25.59
CA GLY A 509 59.77 160.47 26.60
C GLY A 509 60.18 160.91 28.00
N GLU A 510 59.22 161.03 28.91
CA GLU A 510 59.48 161.48 30.28
C GLU A 510 60.60 160.70 30.97
N LEU A 511 60.67 159.38 30.72
CA LEU A 511 61.73 158.53 31.24
C LEU A 511 63.10 158.86 30.63
N TYR A 512 63.18 159.04 29.31
CA TYR A 512 64.40 159.49 28.64
C TYR A 512 64.86 160.85 29.17
N THR A 513 63.95 161.84 29.21
CA THR A 513 64.26 163.20 29.65
C THR A 513 64.70 163.26 31.11
N SER A 514 64.08 162.46 31.99
CA SER A 514 64.46 162.39 33.40
C SER A 514 65.86 161.80 33.58
N LEU A 515 66.17 160.73 32.83
CA LEU A 515 67.51 160.13 32.82
C LEU A 515 68.56 161.10 32.25
N TYR A 516 68.21 161.85 31.21
CA TYR A 516 69.09 162.87 30.61
C TYR A 516 69.43 163.99 31.61
N ASN A 517 68.42 164.64 32.20
CA ASN A 517 68.61 165.77 33.12
C ASN A 517 69.35 165.39 34.41
N GLY A 518 69.05 164.21 34.97
CA GLY A 518 69.77 163.72 36.16
C GLY A 518 71.27 163.54 35.92
N THR A 519 71.66 163.17 34.69
CA THR A 519 73.07 163.01 34.32
C THR A 519 73.75 164.36 34.07
N ALA A 520 73.03 165.39 33.61
CA ALA A 520 73.58 166.71 33.33
C ALA A 520 73.99 167.51 34.59
N SER A 521 73.19 167.47 35.68
CA SER A 521 73.46 168.26 36.90
C SER A 521 74.75 167.85 37.64
N GLN A 522 75.17 166.59 37.59
CA GLN A 522 76.37 166.12 38.30
C GLN A 522 77.69 166.72 37.75
N ASN A 523 77.70 167.20 36.50
CA ASN A 523 78.92 167.73 35.85
C ASN A 523 79.18 169.23 36.13
N PHE A 524 78.22 169.97 36.70
CA PHE A 524 78.35 171.42 36.92
C PHE A 524 79.27 171.77 38.11
N GLU A 525 79.10 171.12 39.27
CA GLU A 525 79.84 171.44 40.49
C GLU A 525 81.35 171.21 40.39
N LYS A 526 81.77 170.20 39.60
CA LYS A 526 83.17 169.81 39.49
C LYS A 526 84.07 170.87 38.81
N ASN A 527 83.50 171.82 38.05
CA ASN A 527 84.27 172.76 37.24
C ASN A 527 84.54 174.14 37.91
N LEU A 528 83.85 174.51 39.00
CA LEU A 528 83.87 175.85 39.61
C LEU A 528 85.18 176.21 40.38
N ASP A 529 85.71 175.31 41.20
CA ASP A 529 86.88 175.58 42.09
C ASP A 529 88.21 175.78 41.34
N SER A 530 88.37 175.14 40.19
CA SER A 530 89.60 175.20 39.39
C SER A 530 89.84 176.60 38.79
N THR A 531 88.77 177.30 38.44
CA THR A 531 88.83 178.58 37.73
C THR A 531 89.21 179.76 38.63
N TYR A 532 88.88 179.73 39.93
CA TYR A 532 89.14 180.84 40.87
C TYR A 532 90.63 181.03 41.17
N ASN A 533 91.36 179.92 41.39
CA ASN A 533 92.78 179.96 41.75
C ASN A 533 93.68 180.48 40.61
N VAL A 534 93.29 180.23 39.35
CA VAL A 534 94.01 180.72 38.17
C VAL A 534 93.99 182.26 38.10
N VAL A 535 92.90 182.89 38.54
CA VAL A 535 92.72 184.34 38.49
C VAL A 535 93.60 185.07 39.51
N VAL A 536 93.70 184.57 40.75
CA VAL A 536 94.52 185.18 41.84
C VAL A 536 96.01 185.24 41.46
N ASN A 537 96.55 184.15 40.93
CA ASN A 537 97.97 184.07 40.59
C ASN A 537 98.36 185.09 39.51
N SER A 538 97.50 185.25 38.49
CA SER A 538 97.73 186.18 37.38
C SER A 538 97.95 187.63 37.82
N ILE A 539 97.26 188.10 38.85
CA ILE A 539 97.32 189.51 39.30
C ILE A 539 98.62 189.79 40.07
N LEU A 540 99.01 188.89 40.95
CA LEU A 540 100.21 189.04 41.77
C LEU A 540 101.48 188.99 40.93
N SER A 541 101.50 188.17 39.87
CA SER A 541 102.63 188.12 38.95
C SER A 541 102.89 189.47 38.29
N SER A 542 101.81 190.13 37.82
CA SER A 542 101.91 191.45 37.21
C SER A 542 102.46 192.52 38.16
N ALA A 543 102.02 192.55 39.42
CA ALA A 543 102.47 193.58 40.37
C ALA A 543 103.89 193.37 40.93
N ALA A 544 104.42 192.14 40.88
CA ALA A 544 105.80 191.85 41.22
C ALA A 544 106.78 192.10 40.06
N ASN A 545 106.26 192.46 38.87
CA ASN A 545 107.01 192.51 37.61
C ASN A 545 107.61 191.15 37.19
N GLU A 546 106.86 190.05 37.41
CA GLU A 546 107.23 188.66 37.09
C GLU A 546 106.26 188.04 36.07
N LYS A 547 106.66 186.98 35.36
CA LYS A 547 105.79 186.30 34.38
C LYS A 547 104.71 185.44 35.07
N ALA A 548 103.49 185.46 34.53
CA ALA A 548 102.35 184.72 35.09
C ALA A 548 102.62 183.21 35.15
N GLY A 549 102.39 182.59 36.33
CA GLY A 549 102.58 181.16 36.59
C GLY A 549 104.01 180.71 36.91
N GLU A 550 104.99 181.62 36.93
CA GLU A 550 106.39 181.28 37.20
C GLU A 550 106.72 181.17 38.70
N PHE A 551 105.96 181.90 39.52
CA PHE A 551 106.02 181.84 40.97
C PHE A 551 104.61 181.65 41.53
N ASP A 552 104.49 180.94 42.65
CA ASP A 552 103.22 180.85 43.35
C ASP A 552 102.81 182.22 43.93
N SER A 553 101.52 182.33 44.27
CA SER A 553 100.92 183.58 44.73
C SER A 553 101.54 184.11 46.04
N ASP A 554 101.99 183.25 46.96
CA ASP A 554 102.57 183.66 48.24
C ASP A 554 104.01 184.18 48.07
N THR A 555 104.79 183.55 47.19
CA THR A 555 106.15 183.97 46.84
C THR A 555 106.14 185.35 46.18
N LEU A 556 105.21 185.59 45.25
CA LEU A 556 105.04 186.89 44.58
C LEU A 556 104.67 188.00 45.57
N ALA A 557 103.79 187.71 46.52
CA ALA A 557 103.37 188.66 47.54
C ALA A 557 104.53 189.11 48.46
N LEU A 558 105.46 188.21 48.76
CA LEU A 558 106.65 188.50 49.57
C LEU A 558 107.64 189.43 48.86
N LYS A 559 107.88 189.23 47.56
CA LYS A 559 108.74 190.10 46.74
C LYS A 559 108.23 191.53 46.69
N ILE A 560 106.93 191.71 46.48
CA ILE A 560 106.29 193.03 46.42
C ILE A 560 106.49 193.79 47.73
N LYS A 561 106.32 193.12 48.88
CA LYS A 561 106.50 193.74 50.20
C LYS A 561 107.94 194.21 50.45
N GLN A 562 108.95 193.46 50.00
CA GLN A 562 110.36 193.82 50.19
C GLN A 562 110.77 195.09 49.43
N MET A 563 110.18 195.35 48.25
CA MET A 563 110.45 196.59 47.50
C MET A 563 110.04 197.83 48.30
N TYR A 564 108.86 197.83 48.92
CA TYR A 564 108.36 198.96 49.70
C TYR A 564 109.18 199.22 50.98
N LYS A 565 109.78 198.18 51.59
CA LYS A 565 110.60 198.30 52.80
C LYS A 565 111.86 199.15 52.59
N LYS A 566 112.51 198.99 51.45
CA LYS A 566 113.84 199.56 51.17
C LYS A 566 113.85 201.09 51.19
N THR A 567 112.79 201.71 50.68
CA THR A 567 112.61 203.18 50.64
C THR A 567 112.09 203.74 51.97
N SER A 568 111.33 202.93 52.72
CA SER A 568 110.84 203.24 54.07
C SER A 568 111.99 203.43 55.08
N ASP A 569 113.03 202.59 55.03
CA ASP A 569 114.16 202.62 55.99
C ASP A 569 115.00 203.91 55.88
N VAL A 570 115.06 204.53 54.69
CA VAL A 570 115.74 205.81 54.46
C VAL A 570 115.12 206.94 55.27
N TYR A 571 113.77 206.96 55.33
CA TYR A 571 113.02 207.97 56.08
C TYR A 571 113.14 207.75 57.60
N ALA A 572 113.08 206.50 58.05
CA ALA A 572 113.20 206.14 59.46
C ALA A 572 114.56 206.52 60.07
N ASN A 573 115.65 206.40 59.29
CA ASN A 573 116.99 206.77 59.74
C ASN A 573 117.20 208.29 59.92
N ALA A 574 116.62 209.12 59.04
CA ALA A 574 116.74 210.58 59.16
C ALA A 574 116.00 211.14 60.39
N ILE A 575 114.90 210.49 60.81
CA ILE A 575 114.19 210.82 62.05
C ILE A 575 115.12 210.63 63.26
N ASN A 576 115.94 209.56 63.27
CA ASN A 576 116.86 209.29 64.37
C ASN A 576 117.99 210.33 64.50
N VAL A 577 118.55 210.82 63.38
CA VAL A 577 119.66 211.80 63.38
C VAL A 577 119.23 213.17 63.94
N ALA A 578 118.02 213.64 63.59
CA ALA A 578 117.47 214.91 64.08
C ALA A 578 117.25 214.97 65.60
N THR A 579 117.32 213.82 66.26
CA THR A 579 116.94 213.64 67.67
C THR A 579 118.16 213.63 68.61
N GLN A 580 119.41 213.51 68.12
CA GLN A 580 120.61 213.40 68.97
C GLN A 580 121.52 214.64 69.06
N ASN A 581 121.55 215.54 68.06
CA ASN A 581 122.34 216.77 68.10
C ASN A 581 121.40 217.97 68.25
N GLY A 582 121.52 218.76 69.32
CA GLY A 582 120.64 219.90 69.65
C GLY A 582 120.61 221.06 68.64
N THR A 583 121.22 220.87 67.47
CA THR A 583 121.11 221.67 66.25
C THR A 583 121.02 220.71 65.06
N ILE A 584 119.99 220.85 64.21
CA ILE A 584 119.77 220.00 63.02
C ILE A 584 120.60 220.52 61.85
N ASP A 585 121.36 219.62 61.21
CA ASP A 585 122.07 219.92 59.96
C ASP A 585 121.16 219.89 58.73
N THR A 586 121.64 220.51 57.65
CA THR A 586 120.89 220.71 56.42
C THR A 586 120.46 219.40 55.74
N GLN A 587 121.26 218.33 55.85
CA GLN A 587 121.05 217.08 55.12
C GLN A 587 119.90 216.26 55.74
N THR A 588 119.80 216.28 57.06
CA THR A 588 118.72 215.61 57.80
C THR A 588 117.36 216.29 57.58
N GLN A 589 117.37 217.62 57.42
CA GLN A 589 116.15 218.39 57.16
C GLN A 589 115.57 218.18 55.76
N GLU A 590 116.41 217.90 54.76
CA GLU A 590 115.95 217.56 53.40
C GLU A 590 115.28 216.19 53.35
N ILE A 591 115.79 215.18 54.07
CA ILE A 591 115.19 213.84 54.07
C ILE A 591 113.83 213.85 54.80
N LEU A 592 113.71 214.58 55.91
CA LEU A 592 112.44 214.69 56.67
C LEU A 592 111.35 215.51 55.97
N LYS A 593 111.69 216.21 54.88
CA LYS A 593 110.76 216.97 54.02
C LYS A 593 110.44 216.22 52.71
N ASN A 594 111.01 215.04 52.49
CA ASN A 594 110.77 214.27 51.28
C ASN A 594 109.46 213.45 51.42
N ASP A 595 108.42 213.87 50.71
CA ASP A 595 107.09 213.24 50.74
C ASP A 595 107.08 211.79 50.21
N ASP A 596 107.94 211.44 49.26
CA ASP A 596 108.02 210.08 48.70
C ASP A 596 108.55 209.08 49.73
N CYS A 597 109.57 209.48 50.50
CA CYS A 597 110.11 208.67 51.58
C CYS A 597 109.10 208.52 52.74
N LYS A 598 108.34 209.59 53.03
CA LYS A 598 107.23 209.57 54.02
C LYS A 598 106.08 208.66 53.59
N LYS A 599 105.73 208.69 52.30
CA LYS A 599 104.68 207.85 51.72
C LYS A 599 105.09 206.39 51.67
N ALA A 600 106.34 206.09 51.30
CA ALA A 600 106.87 204.72 51.33
C ALA A 600 106.85 204.11 52.74
N PHE A 601 107.11 204.91 53.77
CA PHE A 601 107.01 204.50 55.18
C PHE A 601 105.56 204.15 55.59
N VAL A 602 104.57 204.90 55.11
CA VAL A 602 103.15 204.62 55.37
C VAL A 602 102.66 203.40 54.59
N ASP A 603 102.98 203.32 53.29
CA ASP A 603 102.54 202.24 52.40
C ASP A 603 103.11 200.87 52.82
N TYR A 604 104.39 200.81 53.20
CA TYR A 604 105.00 199.57 53.69
C TYR A 604 104.32 199.06 54.97
N ASN A 605 104.03 199.96 55.93
CA ASN A 605 103.37 199.58 57.18
C ASN A 605 101.95 199.05 56.97
N ALA A 606 101.26 199.46 55.89
CA ALA A 606 99.93 198.96 55.53
C ALA A 606 99.95 197.56 54.91
N ILE A 607 100.97 197.22 54.11
CA ILE A 607 100.98 195.97 53.32
C ILE A 607 101.75 194.81 53.96
N GLN A 608 102.61 195.09 54.94
CA GLN A 608 103.56 194.09 55.48
C GLN A 608 102.90 192.79 55.97
N ASN A 609 101.65 192.85 56.45
CA ASN A 609 100.94 191.72 57.05
C ASN A 609 99.80 191.10 56.18
N MET A 610 99.62 191.50 54.92
CA MET A 610 98.54 190.97 54.05
C MET A 610 98.84 189.58 53.45
N SER A 611 97.86 188.68 53.27
CA SER A 611 98.04 187.42 52.52
C SER A 611 98.19 187.64 51.01
N ALA A 612 98.58 186.63 50.22
CA ALA A 612 98.68 186.80 48.77
C ALA A 612 97.36 187.19 48.11
N SER A 613 96.25 186.53 48.45
CA SER A 613 94.92 186.89 47.94
C SER A 613 94.50 188.30 48.38
N GLN A 614 94.74 188.66 49.64
CA GLN A 614 94.46 190.01 50.15
C GLN A 614 95.36 191.08 49.50
N LEU A 615 96.61 190.73 49.20
CA LEU A 615 97.54 191.60 48.50
C LEU A 615 97.16 191.74 47.03
N ALA A 616 96.72 190.67 46.36
CA ALA A 616 96.23 190.70 44.99
C ALA A 616 95.02 191.63 44.88
N GLU A 617 94.14 191.54 45.87
CA GLU A 617 92.96 192.39 45.97
C GLU A 617 93.32 193.84 46.33
N PHE A 618 94.28 194.07 47.24
CA PHE A 618 94.82 195.40 47.56
C PHE A 618 95.52 196.07 46.36
N LEU A 619 96.25 195.29 45.55
CA LEU A 619 96.95 195.78 44.37
C LEU A 619 95.99 196.01 43.20
N TYR A 620 95.06 195.08 42.95
CA TYR A 620 94.07 195.21 41.88
C TYR A 620 93.09 196.37 42.14
N SER A 621 92.70 196.59 43.39
CA SER A 621 91.82 197.70 43.79
C SER A 621 92.49 199.09 43.72
N LYS A 622 93.82 199.16 43.55
CA LYS A 622 94.54 200.42 43.32
C LYS A 622 94.50 200.87 41.84
N GLU A 623 94.27 199.96 40.89
CA GLU A 623 94.31 200.24 39.44
C GLU A 623 92.99 199.97 38.67
N ALA A 624 92.03 199.20 39.22
CA ALA A 624 90.79 198.82 38.52
C ALA A 624 89.50 199.00 39.37
N SER A 625 88.34 199.17 38.69
CA SER A 625 87.03 199.44 39.31
C SER A 625 86.14 198.21 39.57
N ASP A 626 86.63 196.97 39.40
CA ASP A 626 85.84 195.72 39.57
C ASP A 626 86.53 194.71 40.51
N THR A 627 85.78 193.71 40.99
CA THR A 627 86.23 192.73 41.99
C THR A 627 86.75 191.43 41.39
N LEU A 628 87.59 190.72 42.14
CA LEU A 628 88.22 189.46 41.70
C LEU A 628 87.21 188.35 41.33
N LEU A 629 86.05 188.34 41.99
CA LEU A 629 84.99 187.32 41.84
C LEU A 629 84.33 187.34 40.45
N ASN A 630 84.06 188.52 39.90
CA ASN A 630 83.41 188.67 38.59
C ASN A 630 84.27 188.11 37.45
N MET A 631 85.59 188.24 37.57
CA MET A 631 86.52 187.72 36.56
C MET A 631 86.52 186.18 36.54
N THR A 632 86.34 185.53 37.69
CA THR A 632 86.21 184.06 37.78
C THR A 632 84.93 183.56 37.12
N GLN A 633 83.79 184.23 37.33
CA GLN A 633 82.49 183.76 36.84
C GLN A 633 82.41 183.71 35.30
N LYS A 634 82.97 184.70 34.61
CA LYS A 634 83.02 184.74 33.14
C LYS A 634 83.82 183.59 32.51
N GLN A 635 84.83 183.06 33.20
CA GLN A 635 85.64 181.95 32.67
C GLN A 635 84.92 180.59 32.80
N LEU A 636 84.03 180.43 33.79
CA LEU A 636 83.31 179.17 34.03
C LEU A 636 82.19 178.88 33.02
N GLU A 637 81.42 179.90 32.61
CA GLU A 637 80.33 179.74 31.62
C GLU A 637 80.83 179.18 30.28
N LYS A 638 82.09 179.45 29.93
CA LYS A 638 82.72 178.97 28.69
C LYS A 638 83.03 177.46 28.72
N VAL A 639 83.30 176.89 29.88
CA VAL A 639 83.68 175.46 30.02
C VAL A 639 82.46 174.54 29.95
N LEU A 640 81.33 174.96 30.50
CA LEU A 640 80.11 174.13 30.59
C LEU A 640 79.34 174.00 29.26
N SER A 641 79.66 174.83 28.27
CA SER A 641 78.94 174.89 26.99
C SER A 641 79.60 174.10 25.84
N SER A 642 80.49 173.12 26.11
CA SER A 642 81.20 172.35 25.07
C SER A 642 80.43 171.11 24.55
N ASP A 643 80.54 170.81 23.25
CA ASP A 643 79.75 169.78 22.56
C ASP A 643 80.00 168.32 23.01
N ASP A 644 81.20 167.99 23.50
CA ASP A 644 81.55 166.62 23.90
C ASP A 644 80.76 166.14 25.12
N ASN A 645 80.44 167.03 26.04
CA ASN A 645 79.67 166.69 27.25
C ASN A 645 78.22 166.28 26.92
N LYS A 646 77.59 166.87 25.90
CA LYS A 646 76.21 166.51 25.50
C LYS A 646 76.11 165.11 24.90
N LYS A 647 77.10 164.65 24.14
CA LYS A 647 77.07 163.33 23.47
C LYS A 647 77.16 162.16 24.44
N GLN A 648 78.01 162.25 25.46
CA GLN A 648 78.15 161.17 26.44
C GLN A 648 76.87 160.92 27.23
N ILE A 649 76.14 161.99 27.59
CA ILE A 649 74.87 161.87 28.31
C ILE A 649 73.83 161.11 27.48
N ASN A 650 73.65 161.47 26.20
CA ASN A 650 72.69 160.80 25.32
C ASN A 650 72.97 159.29 25.19
N ALA A 651 74.21 158.89 24.95
CA ALA A 651 74.56 157.48 24.77
C ALA A 651 74.28 156.63 26.02
N GLY A 652 74.48 157.19 27.22
CA GLY A 652 74.19 156.50 28.47
C GLY A 652 72.70 156.20 28.65
N VAL A 653 71.83 157.17 28.31
CA VAL A 653 70.37 157.01 28.45
C VAL A 653 69.82 155.99 27.43
N GLU A 654 70.28 156.06 26.17
CA GLU A 654 69.87 155.12 25.11
C GLU A 654 70.18 153.65 25.47
N SER A 655 71.35 153.41 26.09
CA SER A 655 71.76 152.08 26.53
C SER A 655 70.89 151.52 27.67
N ALA A 656 70.53 152.38 28.62
CA ALA A 656 69.69 152.00 29.75
C ALA A 656 68.27 151.59 29.31
N LEU A 657 67.67 152.35 28.38
CA LEU A 657 66.32 152.07 27.87
C LEU A 657 66.28 150.79 27.04
N ASN A 658 67.29 150.55 26.19
CA ASN A 658 67.40 149.30 25.44
C ASN A 658 67.50 148.09 26.36
N THR A 659 68.30 148.20 27.43
CA THR A 659 68.44 147.14 28.44
C THR A 659 67.13 146.86 29.16
N LEU A 660 66.38 147.91 29.51
CA LEU A 660 65.08 147.77 30.18
C LEU A 660 64.04 147.11 29.25
N ALA A 661 64.01 147.49 27.97
CA ALA A 661 63.12 146.91 26.98
C ALA A 661 63.38 145.40 26.77
N GLU A 662 64.65 145.00 26.74
CA GLU A 662 65.06 143.60 26.64
C GLU A 662 64.60 142.77 27.84
N LYS A 663 64.79 143.28 29.06
CA LYS A 663 64.34 142.60 30.28
C LYS A 663 62.82 142.44 30.35
N LEU A 664 62.06 143.47 29.97
CA LEU A 664 60.60 143.41 29.96
C LEU A 664 60.09 142.46 28.87
N SER A 665 60.74 142.41 27.71
CA SER A 665 60.41 141.44 26.66
C SER A 665 60.63 139.99 27.13
N GLY A 666 61.72 139.72 27.83
CA GLY A 666 61.97 138.39 28.42
C GLY A 666 60.96 138.02 29.52
N ALA A 667 60.43 139.00 30.26
CA ALA A 667 59.34 138.75 31.21
C ALA A 667 58.03 138.39 30.50
N CYS A 668 57.73 139.02 29.35
CA CYS A 668 56.57 138.67 28.52
C CYS A 668 56.66 137.25 27.95
N GLU A 669 57.86 136.79 27.58
CA GLU A 669 58.11 135.40 27.15
C GLU A 669 57.74 134.40 28.26
N GLN A 670 58.28 134.59 29.47
CA GLN A 670 58.03 133.69 30.61
C GLN A 670 56.55 133.60 31.01
N VAL A 671 55.82 134.73 30.97
CA VAL A 671 54.37 134.73 31.23
C VAL A 671 53.63 133.95 30.14
N SER A 672 54.02 134.14 28.87
CA SER A 672 53.41 133.45 27.74
C SER A 672 53.65 131.93 27.80
N GLU A 673 54.85 131.50 28.21
CA GLU A 673 55.17 130.07 28.42
C GLU A 673 54.25 129.45 29.48
N THR A 674 54.06 130.14 30.60
CA THR A 674 53.26 129.66 31.73
C THR A 674 51.78 129.53 31.35
N VAL A 675 51.25 130.51 30.61
CA VAL A 675 49.86 130.50 30.14
C VAL A 675 49.65 129.39 29.12
N ALA A 676 50.56 129.23 28.15
CA ALA A 676 50.45 128.18 27.13
C ALA A 676 50.52 126.77 27.74
N ALA A 677 51.43 126.53 28.70
CA ALA A 677 51.56 125.26 29.40
C ALA A 677 50.26 124.88 30.13
N THR A 678 49.62 125.84 30.79
CA THR A 678 48.40 125.62 31.56
C THR A 678 47.19 125.41 30.64
N ALA A 679 47.04 126.25 29.61
CA ALA A 679 45.95 126.15 28.65
C ALA A 679 45.98 124.84 27.86
N ALA A 680 47.17 124.37 27.43
CA ALA A 680 47.31 123.12 26.70
C ALA A 680 46.90 121.90 27.53
N VAL A 681 47.25 121.86 28.82
CA VAL A 681 46.84 120.77 29.73
C VAL A 681 45.36 120.83 30.06
N SER A 682 44.79 122.02 30.27
CA SER A 682 43.34 122.18 30.47
C SER A 682 42.57 121.70 29.25
N GLY A 683 42.95 122.17 28.05
CA GLY A 683 42.33 121.78 26.79
C GLY A 683 42.40 120.27 26.53
N ALA A 684 43.53 119.63 26.82
CA ALA A 684 43.65 118.17 26.72
C ALA A 684 42.76 117.43 27.72
N SER A 685 42.68 117.91 28.96
CA SER A 685 41.84 117.29 30.02
C SER A 685 40.35 117.47 29.73
N GLU A 686 39.94 118.66 29.29
CA GLU A 686 38.56 118.94 28.84
C GLU A 686 38.18 118.09 27.63
N THR A 687 39.10 117.91 26.68
CA THR A 687 38.87 117.03 25.52
C THR A 687 38.69 115.58 25.97
N MET A 688 39.54 115.05 26.85
CA MET A 688 39.38 113.69 27.39
C MET A 688 38.06 113.53 28.16
N ASN A 689 37.66 114.52 28.95
CA ASN A 689 36.37 114.51 29.66
C ASN A 689 35.18 114.57 28.70
N SER A 690 35.24 115.38 27.64
CA SER A 690 34.20 115.43 26.61
C SER A 690 34.07 114.10 25.88
N ILE A 691 35.18 113.39 25.63
CA ILE A 691 35.17 112.04 25.07
C ILE A 691 34.59 111.05 26.07
N HIS A 692 34.98 111.08 27.36
CA HIS A 692 34.41 110.24 28.43
C HIS A 692 32.89 110.41 28.55
N GLU A 693 32.43 111.66 28.58
CA GLU A 693 31.00 111.98 28.58
C GLU A 693 30.34 111.49 27.29
N THR A 694 30.96 111.69 26.13
CA THR A 694 30.39 111.19 24.86
C THR A 694 30.23 109.67 24.86
N ILE A 695 31.21 108.89 25.32
CA ILE A 695 31.10 107.42 25.35
C ILE A 695 30.11 106.91 26.40
N THR A 696 29.93 107.67 27.50
CA THR A 696 28.99 107.33 28.57
C THR A 696 27.56 107.72 28.18
N THR A 697 27.35 108.97 27.77
CA THR A 697 26.04 109.56 27.45
C THR A 697 25.46 109.02 26.14
N LYS A 698 26.30 108.69 25.15
CA LYS A 698 25.85 107.96 23.95
C LYS A 698 25.70 106.46 24.19
N GLY A 699 25.87 105.99 25.42
CA GLY A 699 25.56 104.63 25.83
C GLY A 699 26.47 103.57 25.24
N LEU A 700 27.72 103.90 24.87
CA LEU A 700 28.65 102.90 24.34
C LEU A 700 29.02 101.87 25.43
N VAL A 701 29.20 102.32 26.67
CA VAL A 701 29.47 101.46 27.84
C VAL A 701 28.28 100.54 28.13
N SER A 702 27.07 101.09 28.22
CA SER A 702 25.86 100.31 28.48
C SER A 702 25.52 99.39 27.31
N GLY A 703 25.67 99.84 26.07
CA GLY A 703 25.41 99.05 24.87
C GLY A 703 26.37 97.86 24.72
N ALA A 704 27.66 98.02 25.07
CA ALA A 704 28.61 96.92 25.08
C ALA A 704 28.28 95.88 26.18
N ALA A 705 27.81 96.34 27.35
CA ALA A 705 27.38 95.47 28.43
C ALA A 705 26.09 94.71 28.10
N GLU A 706 25.07 95.38 27.55
CA GLU A 706 23.82 94.76 27.10
C GLU A 706 24.05 93.74 25.99
N LEU A 707 24.94 94.04 25.03
CA LEU A 707 25.32 93.09 23.99
C LEU A 707 26.04 91.87 24.57
N ASN A 708 26.96 92.08 25.54
CA ASN A 708 27.62 90.98 26.22
C ASN A 708 26.64 90.12 27.04
N GLU A 709 25.66 90.73 27.72
CA GLU A 709 24.63 90.01 28.46
C GLU A 709 23.66 89.25 27.53
N GLY A 710 23.26 89.85 26.41
CA GLY A 710 22.43 89.17 25.41
C GLY A 710 23.09 87.94 24.79
N VAL A 711 24.43 87.90 24.74
CA VAL A 711 25.18 86.74 24.25
C VAL A 711 25.54 85.76 25.37
N ASN A 712 26.08 86.25 26.49
CA ASN A 712 26.72 85.46 27.55
C ASN A 712 25.88 85.31 28.84
N GLY A 713 24.80 86.06 28.98
CA GLY A 713 23.95 86.04 30.17
C GLY A 713 23.18 84.73 30.34
N GLU A 714 22.51 84.59 31.49
CA GLU A 714 21.77 83.36 31.84
C GLU A 714 20.63 83.04 30.87
N LYS A 715 20.08 84.06 30.21
CA LYS A 715 19.08 83.94 29.14
C LYS A 715 19.67 84.27 27.75
N GLY A 716 21.00 84.37 27.68
CA GLY A 716 21.71 84.74 26.47
C GLY A 716 21.77 83.61 25.45
N LEU A 717 22.30 83.96 24.27
CA LEU A 717 22.42 83.03 23.15
C LEU A 717 23.26 81.80 23.50
N VAL A 718 24.35 81.95 24.27
CA VAL A 718 25.22 80.84 24.71
C VAL A 718 24.46 79.84 25.58
N ALA A 719 23.69 80.32 26.56
CA ALA A 719 22.95 79.47 27.50
C ALA A 719 21.85 78.64 26.82
N SER A 720 21.34 79.11 25.67
CA SER A 720 20.31 78.41 24.89
C SER A 720 20.86 77.31 23.97
N MET A 721 22.16 77.35 23.62
CA MET A 721 22.78 76.41 22.69
C MET A 721 22.84 74.95 23.16
N PRO A 722 23.09 74.64 24.45
CA PRO A 722 23.05 73.27 24.94
C PRO A 722 21.69 72.60 24.71
N THR A 723 20.58 73.30 24.99
CA THR A 723 19.23 72.76 24.79
C THR A 723 18.95 72.46 23.32
N LEU A 724 19.31 73.37 22.42
CA LEU A 724 19.20 73.16 20.97
C LEU A 724 20.03 71.95 20.52
N THR A 725 21.28 71.86 20.99
CA THR A 725 22.20 70.75 20.66
C THR A 725 21.66 69.42 21.17
N SER A 726 21.15 69.37 22.41
CA SER A 726 20.52 68.18 22.97
C SER A 726 19.27 67.77 22.21
N GLY A 727 18.41 68.71 21.82
CA GLY A 727 17.21 68.43 21.01
C GLY A 727 17.57 67.85 19.64
N ILE A 728 18.57 68.41 18.97
CA ILE A 728 19.06 67.89 17.68
C ILE A 728 19.71 66.52 17.86
N LYS A 729 20.45 66.29 18.95
CA LYS A 729 21.01 64.96 19.25
C LYS A 729 19.91 63.92 19.44
N GLN A 730 18.85 64.23 20.18
CA GLN A 730 17.70 63.33 20.34
C GLN A 730 17.04 63.02 19.00
N LEU A 731 16.93 64.00 18.11
CA LEU A 731 16.40 63.82 16.77
C LEU A 731 17.31 62.91 15.92
N VAL A 732 18.64 63.06 16.01
CA VAL A 732 19.63 62.18 15.37
C VAL A 732 19.50 60.74 15.89
N ASP A 733 19.49 60.55 17.21
CA ASP A 733 19.40 59.23 17.84
C ASP A 733 18.08 58.53 17.46
N GLY A 734 16.96 59.26 17.50
CA GLY A 734 15.64 58.75 17.11
C GLY A 734 15.56 58.38 15.63
N SER A 735 16.17 59.19 14.75
CA SER A 735 16.21 58.90 13.31
C SER A 735 17.09 57.69 12.98
N ASN A 736 18.24 57.53 13.65
CA ASN A 736 19.08 56.33 13.50
C ASN A 736 18.33 55.07 13.96
N THR A 737 17.58 55.16 15.06
CA THR A 737 16.72 54.06 15.54
C THR A 737 15.63 53.71 14.53
N LEU A 738 15.00 54.71 13.90
CA LEU A 738 14.00 54.51 12.86
C LEU A 738 14.57 53.75 11.65
N VAL A 739 15.76 54.12 11.18
CA VAL A 739 16.45 53.43 10.08
C VAL A 739 16.74 51.96 10.44
N ALA A 740 17.26 51.69 11.65
CA ALA A 740 17.56 50.32 12.08
C ALA A 740 16.29 49.43 12.21
N ASN A 741 15.18 49.99 12.71
CA ASN A 741 13.91 49.27 12.75
C ASN A 741 13.37 48.98 11.34
N ASN A 742 13.57 49.90 10.40
CA ASN A 742 13.18 49.73 9.00
C ASN A 742 13.99 48.64 8.29
N ASP A 743 15.28 48.51 8.58
CA ASP A 743 16.11 47.42 8.07
C ASP A 743 15.58 46.06 8.55
N THR A 744 15.20 45.96 9.83
CA THR A 744 14.59 44.76 10.41
C THR A 744 13.25 44.43 9.73
N LEU A 745 12.40 45.44 9.52
CA LEU A 745 11.11 45.27 8.87
C LEU A 745 11.24 44.84 7.41
N ASN A 746 12.21 45.39 6.68
CA ASN A 746 12.52 45.03 5.29
C ASN A 746 13.07 43.59 5.18
N ALA A 747 13.90 43.17 6.14
CA ALA A 747 14.35 41.77 6.24
C ALA A 747 13.17 40.82 6.48
N GLY A 748 12.26 41.17 7.40
CA GLY A 748 11.03 40.42 7.66
C GLY A 748 10.13 40.30 6.43
N ALA A 749 9.90 41.40 5.70
CA ALA A 749 9.12 41.39 4.47
C ALA A 749 9.78 40.55 3.36
N THR A 750 11.11 40.56 3.28
CA THR A 750 11.85 39.70 2.35
C THR A 750 11.67 38.22 2.68
N ALA A 751 11.75 37.85 3.96
CA ALA A 751 11.50 36.48 4.42
C ALA A 751 10.04 36.05 4.17
N LEU A 752 9.07 36.93 4.44
CA LEU A 752 7.65 36.70 4.16
C LEU A 752 7.41 36.43 2.66
N ASN A 753 7.97 37.28 1.79
CA ASN A 753 7.85 37.12 0.34
C ASN A 753 8.50 35.80 -0.15
N ALA A 754 9.65 35.42 0.42
CA ALA A 754 10.29 34.15 0.11
C ALA A 754 9.42 32.95 0.54
N GLY A 755 8.84 32.98 1.75
CA GLY A 755 7.92 31.96 2.23
C GLY A 755 6.64 31.86 1.40
N ALA A 756 6.08 33.00 0.99
CA ALA A 756 4.93 33.05 0.10
C ALA A 756 5.25 32.45 -1.29
N SER A 757 6.45 32.72 -1.82
CA SER A 757 6.92 32.13 -3.08
C SER A 757 7.10 30.62 -2.98
N GLN A 758 7.64 30.13 -1.85
CA GLN A 758 7.78 28.69 -1.58
C GLN A 758 6.41 28.00 -1.47
N LEU A 759 5.45 28.63 -0.77
CA LEU A 759 4.08 28.12 -0.69
C LEU A 759 3.46 27.99 -2.08
N SER A 760 3.56 29.05 -2.91
CA SER A 760 3.05 29.03 -4.28
C SER A 760 3.71 27.95 -5.15
N ALA A 761 5.03 27.75 -5.02
CA ALA A 761 5.71 26.67 -5.72
C ALA A 761 5.23 25.28 -5.26
N GLY A 762 5.08 25.07 -3.95
CA GLY A 762 4.58 23.81 -3.39
C GLY A 762 3.15 23.50 -3.82
N THR A 763 2.27 24.50 -3.87
CA THR A 763 0.89 24.34 -4.36
C THR A 763 0.85 24.07 -5.86
N GLN A 764 1.78 24.61 -6.64
CA GLN A 764 1.91 24.29 -8.06
C GLN A 764 2.38 22.83 -8.25
N SER A 765 3.33 22.35 -7.45
CA SER A 765 3.74 20.94 -7.46
C SER A 765 2.59 20.00 -7.10
N LEU A 766 1.76 20.37 -6.12
CA LEU A 766 0.54 19.63 -5.79
C LEU A 766 -0.42 19.60 -6.98
N MET A 767 -0.74 20.77 -7.56
CA MET A 767 -1.62 20.89 -8.73
C MET A 767 -1.13 20.03 -9.91
N ASN A 768 0.18 20.00 -10.16
CA ASN A 768 0.78 19.19 -11.22
C ASN A 768 0.70 17.67 -10.95
N SER A 769 0.59 17.26 -9.68
CA SER A 769 0.55 15.84 -9.28
C SER A 769 -0.87 15.25 -9.29
N VAL A 770 -1.90 16.08 -9.07
CA VAL A 770 -3.30 15.64 -9.02
C VAL A 770 -3.79 14.99 -10.33
N PRO A 771 -3.41 15.45 -11.54
CA PRO A 771 -3.75 14.77 -12.80
C PRO A 771 -3.23 13.33 -12.88
N THR A 772 -2.02 13.07 -12.39
CA THR A 772 -1.43 11.72 -12.33
C THR A 772 -2.23 10.83 -11.39
N LEU A 773 -2.57 11.32 -10.19
CA LEU A 773 -3.42 10.61 -9.24
C LEU A 773 -4.82 10.32 -9.83
N THR A 774 -5.42 11.31 -10.48
CA THR A 774 -6.73 11.18 -11.14
C THR A 774 -6.69 10.12 -12.24
N SER A 775 -5.63 10.12 -13.05
CA SER A 775 -5.42 9.12 -14.10
C SER A 775 -5.24 7.71 -13.53
N GLY A 776 -4.47 7.56 -12.44
CA GLY A 776 -4.28 6.29 -11.75
C GLY A 776 -5.59 5.74 -11.16
N ILE A 777 -6.40 6.60 -10.54
CA ILE A 777 -7.73 6.20 -10.04
C ILE A 777 -8.64 5.82 -11.20
N LYS A 778 -8.61 6.54 -12.33
CA LYS A 778 -9.38 6.16 -13.52
C LYS A 778 -8.99 4.78 -14.03
N GLN A 779 -7.70 4.44 -14.08
CA GLN A 779 -7.24 3.10 -14.48
C GLN A 779 -7.78 2.02 -13.53
N LEU A 780 -7.79 2.28 -12.22
CA LEU A 780 -8.37 1.36 -11.24
C LEU A 780 -9.89 1.20 -11.44
N VAL A 781 -10.61 2.30 -11.70
CA VAL A 781 -12.05 2.27 -12.02
C VAL A 781 -12.30 1.42 -13.26
N ASP A 782 -11.60 1.69 -14.37
CA ASP A 782 -11.74 0.97 -15.63
C ASP A 782 -11.46 -0.55 -15.45
N GLY A 783 -10.40 -0.89 -14.70
CA GLY A 783 -10.07 -2.27 -14.35
C GLY A 783 -11.15 -2.95 -13.50
N SER A 784 -11.68 -2.25 -12.48
CA SER A 784 -12.75 -2.78 -11.63
C SER A 784 -14.04 -3.03 -12.42
N ASN A 785 -14.40 -2.13 -13.35
CA ASN A 785 -15.55 -2.28 -14.23
C ASN A 785 -15.40 -3.48 -15.17
N THR A 786 -14.18 -3.70 -15.68
CA THR A 786 -13.86 -4.89 -16.48
C THR A 786 -14.04 -6.18 -15.67
N LEU A 787 -13.64 -6.16 -14.40
CA LEU A 787 -13.81 -7.29 -13.49
C LEU A 787 -15.30 -7.57 -13.22
N VAL A 788 -16.11 -6.53 -12.95
CA VAL A 788 -17.57 -6.63 -12.82
C VAL A 788 -18.21 -7.22 -14.10
N ALA A 789 -17.75 -6.81 -15.28
CA ALA A 789 -18.28 -7.35 -16.53
C ALA A 789 -17.95 -8.85 -16.71
N ASN A 790 -16.73 -9.28 -16.36
CA ASN A 790 -16.33 -10.68 -16.45
C ASN A 790 -17.00 -11.58 -15.38
N ASN A 791 -17.39 -11.00 -14.25
CA ASN A 791 -18.12 -11.71 -13.19
C ASN A 791 -19.45 -12.30 -13.69
N ALA A 792 -20.12 -11.64 -14.64
CA ALA A 792 -21.33 -12.18 -15.27
C ALA A 792 -21.05 -13.50 -16.01
N LYS A 793 -19.93 -13.57 -16.75
CA LYS A 793 -19.51 -14.79 -17.45
C LYS A 793 -19.18 -15.92 -16.46
N LEU A 794 -18.47 -15.59 -15.39
CA LEU A 794 -18.08 -16.55 -14.36
C LEU A 794 -19.30 -17.14 -13.63
N LYS A 795 -20.26 -16.28 -13.26
CA LYS A 795 -21.55 -16.70 -12.67
C LYS A 795 -22.36 -17.57 -13.63
N SER A 796 -22.37 -17.22 -14.92
CA SER A 796 -23.01 -18.03 -15.97
C SER A 796 -22.36 -19.42 -16.07
N GLY A 797 -21.03 -19.50 -16.12
CA GLY A 797 -20.31 -20.78 -16.20
C GLY A 797 -20.54 -21.67 -14.97
N ALA A 798 -20.57 -21.10 -13.77
CA ALA A 798 -20.90 -21.85 -12.56
C ALA A 798 -22.36 -22.31 -12.51
N SER A 799 -23.29 -21.56 -13.12
CA SER A 799 -24.69 -21.97 -13.29
C SER A 799 -24.80 -23.14 -14.26
N GLN A 800 -24.12 -23.07 -15.41
CA GLN A 800 -24.06 -24.18 -16.38
C GLN A 800 -23.45 -25.46 -15.77
N LEU A 801 -22.41 -25.33 -14.95
CA LEU A 801 -21.83 -26.48 -14.24
C LEU A 801 -22.81 -27.10 -13.25
N ALA A 802 -23.58 -26.28 -12.52
CA ALA A 802 -24.61 -26.76 -11.60
C ALA A 802 -25.73 -27.49 -12.35
N ASP A 803 -26.23 -26.90 -13.43
CA ASP A 803 -27.27 -27.49 -14.27
C ASP A 803 -26.81 -28.84 -14.87
N GLY A 804 -25.60 -28.88 -15.44
CA GLY A 804 -25.02 -30.11 -15.96
C GLY A 804 -24.81 -31.18 -14.89
N THR A 805 -24.40 -30.79 -13.68
CA THR A 805 -24.27 -31.72 -12.55
C THR A 805 -25.62 -32.30 -12.16
N ASN A 806 -26.67 -31.48 -12.08
CA ASN A 806 -28.02 -31.93 -11.76
C ASN A 806 -28.58 -32.88 -12.83
N GLN A 807 -28.26 -32.66 -14.11
CA GLN A 807 -28.62 -33.57 -15.19
C GLN A 807 -27.94 -34.94 -15.05
N ILE A 808 -26.64 -34.97 -14.72
CA ILE A 808 -25.91 -36.23 -14.50
C ILE A 808 -26.47 -36.97 -13.28
N VAL A 809 -26.73 -36.27 -12.17
CA VAL A 809 -27.38 -36.85 -10.97
C VAL A 809 -28.71 -37.51 -11.37
N SER A 810 -29.57 -36.79 -12.10
CA SER A 810 -30.86 -37.31 -12.55
C SER A 810 -30.71 -38.55 -13.45
N GLY A 811 -29.71 -38.57 -14.34
CA GLY A 811 -29.42 -39.74 -15.18
C GLY A 811 -28.92 -40.94 -14.39
N VAL A 812 -28.09 -40.72 -13.37
CA VAL A 812 -27.64 -41.79 -12.46
C VAL A 812 -28.78 -42.29 -11.58
N ASP A 813 -29.71 -41.44 -11.16
CA ASP A 813 -30.92 -41.87 -10.44
C ASP A 813 -31.77 -42.83 -11.30
N GLN A 814 -31.92 -42.52 -12.59
CA GLN A 814 -32.61 -43.40 -13.55
C GLN A 814 -31.87 -44.72 -13.74
N LEU A 815 -30.54 -44.70 -13.92
CA LEU A 815 -29.74 -45.91 -14.02
C LEU A 815 -29.82 -46.76 -12.76
N THR A 816 -29.77 -46.14 -11.58
CA THR A 816 -29.88 -46.82 -10.28
C THR A 816 -31.23 -47.53 -10.20
N THR A 817 -32.31 -46.83 -10.54
CA THR A 817 -33.67 -47.41 -10.59
C THR A 817 -33.74 -48.59 -11.55
N GLY A 818 -33.24 -48.42 -12.79
CA GLY A 818 -33.23 -49.49 -13.80
C GLY A 818 -32.38 -50.70 -13.39
N SER A 819 -31.22 -50.48 -12.77
CA SER A 819 -30.34 -51.55 -12.27
C SER A 819 -31.01 -52.35 -11.14
N LYS A 820 -31.78 -51.68 -10.28
CA LYS A 820 -32.54 -52.33 -9.23
C LYS A 820 -33.65 -53.22 -9.80
N THR A 821 -34.40 -52.72 -10.78
CA THR A 821 -35.40 -53.52 -11.50
C THR A 821 -34.75 -54.72 -12.21
N LEU A 822 -33.57 -54.54 -12.81
CA LEU A 822 -32.82 -55.62 -13.44
C LEU A 822 -32.37 -56.67 -12.41
N SER A 823 -31.87 -56.23 -11.24
CA SER A 823 -31.51 -57.10 -10.12
C SER A 823 -32.71 -57.90 -9.62
N GLU A 824 -33.85 -57.25 -9.37
CA GLU A 824 -35.10 -57.92 -8.97
C GLU A 824 -35.53 -58.98 -10.00
N GLY A 825 -35.41 -58.68 -11.29
CA GLY A 825 -35.69 -59.62 -12.38
C GLY A 825 -34.70 -60.79 -12.45
N ALA A 826 -33.40 -60.54 -12.21
CA ALA A 826 -32.37 -61.57 -12.21
C ALA A 826 -32.53 -62.53 -11.02
N HIS A 827 -32.85 -62.01 -9.82
CA HIS A 827 -33.22 -62.83 -8.66
C HIS A 827 -34.46 -63.67 -8.94
N THR A 828 -35.50 -63.07 -9.54
CA THR A 828 -36.72 -63.81 -9.94
C THR A 828 -36.42 -64.95 -10.91
N LEU A 829 -35.52 -64.73 -11.89
CA LEU A 829 -35.07 -65.78 -12.80
C LEU A 829 -34.29 -66.87 -12.05
N ALA A 830 -33.39 -66.50 -11.15
CA ALA A 830 -32.61 -67.44 -10.36
C ALA A 830 -33.52 -68.33 -9.49
N ASP A 831 -34.48 -67.74 -8.79
CA ASP A 831 -35.50 -68.46 -8.02
C ASP A 831 -36.35 -69.38 -8.91
N GLY A 832 -36.75 -68.90 -10.09
CA GLY A 832 -37.48 -69.70 -11.08
C GLY A 832 -36.67 -70.89 -11.61
N MET A 833 -35.36 -70.74 -11.79
CA MET A 833 -34.48 -71.82 -12.22
C MET A 833 -34.24 -72.86 -11.12
N VAL A 834 -34.14 -72.43 -9.87
CA VAL A 834 -34.16 -73.33 -8.70
C VAL A 834 -35.44 -74.16 -8.72
N GLN A 835 -36.59 -73.49 -8.88
CA GLN A 835 -37.88 -74.18 -8.93
C GLN A 835 -37.99 -75.14 -10.12
N PHE A 836 -37.53 -74.75 -11.31
CA PHE A 836 -37.54 -75.62 -12.48
C PHE A 836 -36.69 -76.88 -12.29
N ASN A 837 -35.50 -76.72 -11.70
CA ASN A 837 -34.61 -77.83 -11.40
C ASN A 837 -35.21 -78.78 -10.35
N GLU A 838 -35.66 -78.23 -9.22
CA GLU A 838 -36.21 -79.01 -8.10
C GLU A 838 -37.56 -79.65 -8.42
N GLU A 839 -38.45 -78.93 -9.08
CA GLU A 839 -39.82 -79.40 -9.29
C GLU A 839 -40.07 -80.05 -10.65
N GLY A 840 -39.24 -79.76 -11.65
CA GLY A 840 -39.37 -80.29 -13.00
C GLY A 840 -38.37 -81.40 -13.26
N ILE A 841 -37.09 -81.03 -13.35
CA ILE A 841 -36.01 -81.94 -13.77
C ILE A 841 -35.83 -83.09 -12.76
N ASN A 842 -35.72 -82.79 -11.46
CA ASN A 842 -35.56 -83.84 -10.44
C ASN A 842 -36.73 -84.84 -10.44
N LYS A 843 -37.97 -84.41 -10.72
CA LYS A 843 -39.11 -85.35 -10.79
C LYS A 843 -39.05 -86.28 -11.99
N ILE A 844 -38.50 -85.82 -13.11
CA ILE A 844 -38.24 -86.66 -14.29
C ILE A 844 -37.14 -87.67 -13.97
N LEU A 845 -36.06 -87.23 -13.31
CA LEU A 845 -35.00 -88.11 -12.83
C LEU A 845 -35.52 -89.17 -11.85
N ASP A 846 -36.37 -88.78 -10.90
CA ASP A 846 -36.96 -89.69 -9.92
C ASP A 846 -37.84 -90.74 -10.60
N ALA A 847 -38.69 -90.34 -11.55
CA ALA A 847 -39.55 -91.26 -12.30
C ALA A 847 -38.73 -92.25 -13.16
N TYR A 848 -37.66 -91.77 -13.80
CA TYR A 848 -36.79 -92.59 -14.62
C TYR A 848 -36.00 -93.62 -13.78
N ASN A 849 -35.28 -93.15 -12.77
CA ASN A 849 -34.43 -94.02 -11.93
C ASN A 849 -35.26 -94.92 -11.00
N GLY A 850 -36.45 -94.49 -10.60
CA GLY A 850 -37.31 -95.20 -9.65
C GLY A 850 -38.15 -96.30 -10.28
N ASP A 851 -38.89 -95.99 -11.35
CA ASP A 851 -39.93 -96.90 -11.86
C ASP A 851 -39.58 -97.50 -13.22
N LEU A 852 -39.09 -96.69 -14.16
CA LEU A 852 -38.87 -97.13 -15.54
C LEU A 852 -37.65 -98.05 -15.66
N LYS A 853 -36.49 -97.62 -15.14
CA LYS A 853 -35.24 -98.38 -15.23
C LYS A 853 -35.32 -99.75 -14.54
N PRO A 854 -35.91 -99.88 -13.33
CA PRO A 854 -36.07 -101.20 -12.72
C PRO A 854 -37.02 -102.14 -13.47
N PHE A 855 -38.04 -101.59 -14.14
CA PHE A 855 -38.99 -102.37 -14.94
C PHE A 855 -38.37 -102.91 -16.23
N THR A 856 -37.62 -102.10 -16.98
CA THR A 856 -36.94 -102.55 -18.21
C THR A 856 -35.90 -103.62 -17.91
N ASN A 857 -35.17 -103.50 -16.80
CA ASN A 857 -34.21 -104.53 -16.37
C ASN A 857 -34.89 -105.87 -16.01
N LYS A 858 -36.10 -105.84 -15.46
CA LYS A 858 -36.90 -107.06 -15.20
C LYS A 858 -37.40 -107.71 -16.47
N LEU A 859 -37.88 -106.89 -17.40
CA LEU A 859 -38.36 -107.37 -18.68
C LEU A 859 -37.25 -108.08 -19.47
N GLN A 860 -36.04 -107.51 -19.47
CA GLN A 860 -34.88 -108.16 -20.08
C GLN A 860 -34.60 -109.54 -19.46
N ALA A 861 -34.60 -109.63 -18.13
CA ALA A 861 -34.41 -110.92 -17.44
C ALA A 861 -35.48 -111.97 -17.78
N VAL A 862 -36.74 -111.58 -17.98
CA VAL A 862 -37.78 -112.53 -18.41
C VAL A 862 -37.53 -113.06 -19.82
N ILE A 863 -37.01 -112.21 -20.72
CA ILE A 863 -36.63 -112.62 -22.08
C ILE A 863 -35.46 -113.62 -21.99
N ASP A 864 -34.42 -113.27 -21.23
CA ASP A 864 -33.22 -114.10 -21.04
C ASP A 864 -33.61 -115.51 -20.51
N ALA A 865 -34.47 -115.56 -19.48
CA ALA A 865 -34.98 -116.82 -18.93
C ALA A 865 -35.78 -117.67 -19.93
N GLY A 866 -36.42 -117.03 -20.92
CA GLY A 866 -37.08 -117.74 -22.00
C GLY A 866 -36.12 -118.30 -23.03
N GLU A 867 -35.07 -117.57 -23.38
CA GLU A 867 -34.00 -118.09 -24.25
C GLU A 867 -33.29 -119.32 -23.63
N GLU A 868 -33.24 -119.44 -22.30
CA GLU A 868 -32.64 -120.60 -21.64
C GLU A 868 -33.47 -121.90 -21.75
N TYR A 869 -34.79 -121.85 -21.99
CA TYR A 869 -35.65 -123.05 -22.06
C TYR A 869 -35.88 -123.54 -23.50
N GLN A 870 -35.17 -124.61 -23.88
CA GLN A 870 -35.07 -125.06 -25.27
C GLN A 870 -35.73 -126.42 -25.58
N THR A 871 -35.90 -127.32 -24.58
CA THR A 871 -36.41 -128.70 -24.78
C THR A 871 -37.01 -129.29 -23.50
N TYR A 872 -37.86 -130.30 -23.65
CA TYR A 872 -38.45 -131.12 -22.60
C TYR A 872 -37.73 -132.47 -22.40
N SER A 873 -37.34 -133.17 -23.46
CA SER A 873 -36.71 -134.50 -23.38
C SER A 873 -35.19 -134.51 -23.27
N ALA A 874 -34.57 -133.35 -23.03
CA ALA A 874 -33.14 -133.07 -23.19
C ALA A 874 -32.71 -132.89 -24.66
N ILE A 875 -31.53 -132.28 -24.83
CA ILE A 875 -30.96 -131.91 -26.12
C ILE A 875 -29.44 -132.11 -26.06
N ALA A 876 -28.81 -132.42 -27.20
CA ALA A 876 -27.37 -132.59 -27.24
C ALA A 876 -26.63 -131.24 -27.16
N ASP A 877 -25.42 -131.25 -26.60
CA ASP A 877 -24.58 -130.05 -26.48
C ASP A 877 -24.35 -129.37 -27.85
N GLY A 878 -24.62 -128.06 -27.90
CA GLY A 878 -24.43 -127.24 -29.09
C GLY A 878 -25.55 -127.35 -30.14
N GLN A 879 -26.63 -128.07 -29.85
CA GLN A 879 -27.86 -128.04 -30.64
C GLN A 879 -28.84 -127.01 -30.11
N THR A 880 -29.59 -126.39 -31.02
CA THR A 880 -30.72 -125.51 -30.68
C THR A 880 -32.02 -126.31 -30.67
N GLY A 881 -32.88 -126.03 -29.69
CA GLY A 881 -34.10 -126.78 -29.45
C GLY A 881 -35.32 -125.89 -29.56
N SER A 882 -36.43 -126.46 -30.00
CA SER A 882 -37.72 -125.80 -29.87
C SER A 882 -38.75 -126.82 -29.47
N VAL A 883 -39.50 -126.47 -28.43
CA VAL A 883 -40.48 -127.36 -27.83
C VAL A 883 -41.86 -126.73 -27.81
N LYS A 884 -42.86 -127.53 -28.18
CA LYS A 884 -44.28 -127.22 -28.00
C LYS A 884 -44.97 -128.33 -27.22
N PHE A 885 -45.87 -127.95 -26.35
CA PHE A 885 -46.69 -128.87 -25.57
C PHE A 885 -48.12 -128.81 -26.09
N ILE A 886 -48.72 -129.97 -26.31
CA ILE A 886 -50.05 -130.13 -26.89
C ILE A 886 -50.85 -130.99 -25.91
N TYR A 887 -51.64 -130.32 -25.08
CA TYR A 887 -52.61 -130.99 -24.24
C TYR A 887 -53.79 -131.42 -25.10
N LYS A 888 -54.10 -132.71 -25.10
CA LYS A 888 -55.33 -133.27 -25.66
C LYS A 888 -56.22 -133.71 -24.51
N LEU A 889 -57.34 -133.02 -24.36
CA LEU A 889 -58.32 -133.29 -23.32
C LEU A 889 -59.31 -134.36 -23.81
N ALA A 890 -59.74 -135.26 -22.93
CA ALA A 890 -60.75 -136.25 -23.26
C ALA A 890 -62.08 -135.58 -23.68
N SER A 891 -62.77 -136.14 -24.68
CA SER A 891 -64.07 -135.64 -25.13
C SER A 891 -65.15 -135.82 -24.06
N ILE A 892 -66.16 -134.95 -24.09
CA ILE A 892 -67.33 -135.04 -23.20
C ILE A 892 -68.57 -135.18 -24.08
N ASP A 893 -69.09 -136.39 -24.21
CA ASP A 893 -70.25 -136.71 -25.05
C ASP A 893 -71.31 -137.51 -24.27
N ALA A 894 -72.58 -137.34 -24.63
CA ALA A 894 -73.68 -138.07 -24.00
C ALA A 894 -73.61 -139.57 -24.31
N LYS A 895 -73.74 -140.44 -23.29
CA LYS A 895 -73.81 -141.90 -23.48
C LYS A 895 -75.01 -142.25 -24.37
N ALA A 896 -74.77 -142.97 -25.46
CA ALA A 896 -75.83 -143.55 -26.28
C ALA A 896 -76.64 -144.55 -25.45
N ASP A 897 -77.94 -144.32 -25.34
CA ASP A 897 -78.88 -145.21 -24.65
C ASP A 897 -79.21 -146.40 -25.59
N SER A 898 -78.36 -147.42 -25.62
CA SER A 898 -78.72 -148.76 -26.11
C SER A 898 -77.81 -149.85 -25.54
N ASP A 899 -78.12 -150.28 -24.31
CA ASP A 899 -77.97 -151.69 -23.89
C ASP A 899 -79.36 -152.19 -23.45
N LYS A 900 -80.14 -152.63 -24.44
CA LYS A 900 -81.13 -153.70 -24.34
C LYS A 900 -81.23 -154.46 -25.65
#